data_AF-A0AAU6HW05-F1
#
_entry.id   AF-A0AAU6HW05-F1
#
_cell.length_a   1.000
_cell.length_b   1.000
_cell.length_c   1.000
_cell.angle_alpha   90.00
_cell.angle_beta   90.00
_cell.angle_gamma   90.00
#
_symmetry.space_group_name_H-M   'P 1'
#
loop_
_entity.id
_entity.type
_entity.pdbx_description
1 polymer ?
#
loop_
_entity_poly.entity_id
_entity_poly.type
_entity_poly.pdbx_seq_one_letter_code
_entity_poly.pdbx_strand_id
1 'polypeptide(L)'
;MEFRLVGRSSAAHSLVSWLSSEAPDDHVRIVTGDAGCGKSWLMAWLAMAADADARAFVDPSVAPPVPPNAFDLVLETRGRTQREIQAEIEQALLPGSAPDGPFPAGMWLPTPSLYRAAKRRGTPFTVALLDTALAGRTSLSRVPDQLTEDVLLPLVQPGGVTRKRLDNGAEPVRILLDLPRAQAERLVRRAKLPAHALIDLDSAAFAPDRTAFRAWVRDLVSVAGSAYEGEDAAADAAADAVTASAWPNFLLAETLSMDLRAREEPWVPDASAPLPTSLEDAWRFYLSSFGEAADEVGLALTPVVLAEGDAGMPVSLAARAVSALSGRPTSEEALTRVVAATTAYIAEEFVTTGPEEFVTTGPDNAPAARPGTESPEPRTESPSGPGRVRHLRLRDTALAAAARRSYGAALPELQRKVATALAPRAVLTEAERAAAGAEPLSPEARYVLGPGLAHAAAGGVLDDVLADPALAFLVDLPSFDDADGHAGRSPRPDLRARRRALGQASRLYVGPRTGHVSEHASRLGLTASVCGDHELADWLLRAGVPRIWRTLWSHWRPLGAFEPAEFDGAWPGPVGLHGWRSVEGGQQFCTRSELSGRYQWWTLADGTPVGESSTEPPDVSEEPSKSGGAAAGPMEVVLDELDAWVGVRPAGEESPDATALVCPEGHVGEVHPLPSERALLLGRSGMMLIEVAQGRPGERALPPRPRALSSWWSVDDALYGGGELTPELLAPLFSVVGRPVRADPERLGPLASLPDTARLLTEVGLPAAEFWFEGLDRFVPTLPRTGGGDGDADGHAASDRVAASVLGYVGDDSTQLCVEHGTGRVMLANGGAFVCLVNSSLDAFLRCWTVALKAVVASNGRDEKEEREFRDHVLRRLGRIDPACTRRPVKGSLTTMWPQLVSDSTYLLE
;
A
#
# COMPACT_ATOMS: atom_id res chain seq x y z
N MET A 1 15.79 -33.79 -1.43
CA MET A 1 14.99 -33.74 -2.67
C MET A 1 15.95 -33.48 -3.82
N GLU A 2 15.86 -34.23 -4.92
CA GLU A 2 16.55 -33.86 -6.16
C GLU A 2 15.78 -32.73 -6.85
N PHE A 3 16.48 -31.72 -7.37
CA PHE A 3 15.87 -30.55 -8.01
C PHE A 3 15.45 -30.84 -9.47
N ARG A 4 14.57 -31.83 -9.66
CA ARG A 4 14.15 -32.29 -11.00
C ARG A 4 13.19 -31.28 -11.66
N LEU A 5 13.65 -30.61 -12.72
CA LEU A 5 12.85 -29.68 -13.53
C LEU A 5 11.89 -30.43 -14.48
N VAL A 6 11.00 -31.25 -13.91
CA VAL A 6 10.16 -32.20 -14.66
C VAL A 6 9.24 -31.45 -15.64
N GLY A 7 9.52 -31.59 -16.93
CA GLY A 7 8.69 -31.10 -18.04
C GLY A 7 8.62 -29.58 -18.24
N ARG A 8 8.91 -28.74 -17.23
CA ARG A 8 8.88 -27.26 -17.35
C ARG A 8 10.01 -26.66 -18.21
N SER A 9 10.73 -27.50 -18.95
CA SER A 9 11.89 -27.15 -19.77
C SER A 9 11.62 -26.02 -20.77
N SER A 10 10.46 -25.98 -21.43
CA SER A 10 10.11 -24.90 -22.38
C SER A 10 10.06 -23.52 -21.71
N ALA A 11 9.49 -23.45 -20.50
CA ALA A 11 9.41 -22.20 -19.73
C ALA A 11 10.80 -21.79 -19.21
N ALA A 12 11.59 -22.75 -18.71
CA ALA A 12 12.97 -22.51 -18.29
C ALA A 12 13.86 -21.99 -19.44
N HIS A 13 13.77 -22.59 -20.63
CA HIS A 13 14.51 -22.11 -21.82
C HIS A 13 14.06 -20.69 -22.23
N SER A 14 12.76 -20.39 -22.19
CA SER A 14 12.24 -19.05 -22.48
C SER A 14 12.76 -17.99 -21.50
N LEU A 15 12.82 -18.31 -20.20
CA LEU A 15 13.32 -17.41 -19.16
C LEU A 15 14.84 -17.22 -19.25
N VAL A 16 15.60 -18.30 -19.43
CA VAL A 16 17.07 -18.23 -19.62
C VAL A 16 17.43 -17.48 -20.89
N SER A 17 16.71 -17.68 -22.00
CA SER A 17 16.94 -16.94 -23.25
C SER A 17 16.63 -15.45 -23.13
N TRP A 18 15.71 -15.05 -22.24
CA TRP A 18 15.42 -13.63 -21.96
C TRP A 18 16.49 -13.01 -21.07
N LEU A 19 16.89 -13.68 -19.97
CA LEU A 19 17.97 -13.22 -19.09
C LEU A 19 19.30 -13.06 -19.84
N SER A 20 19.63 -14.04 -20.69
CA SER A 20 20.90 -14.09 -21.46
C SER A 20 20.98 -13.09 -22.62
N SER A 21 19.91 -12.36 -22.92
CA SER A 21 19.93 -11.38 -24.02
C SER A 21 20.58 -10.06 -23.57
N GLU A 22 21.52 -9.55 -24.36
CA GLU A 22 22.12 -8.22 -24.15
C GLU A 22 21.09 -7.10 -24.41
N ALA A 23 20.20 -7.30 -25.39
CA ALA A 23 19.12 -6.40 -25.77
C ALA A 23 17.80 -7.20 -25.92
N PRO A 24 17.12 -7.56 -24.81
CA PRO A 24 15.88 -8.32 -24.86
C PRO A 24 14.74 -7.50 -25.47
N ASP A 25 13.81 -8.18 -26.14
CA ASP A 25 12.67 -7.56 -26.82
C ASP A 25 11.78 -6.74 -25.85
N ASP A 26 11.62 -7.22 -24.61
CA ASP A 26 10.98 -6.48 -23.52
C ASP A 26 11.83 -6.46 -22.23
N HIS A 27 11.57 -5.44 -21.42
CA HIS A 27 11.97 -5.35 -20.01
C HIS A 27 11.23 -6.29 -19.05
N VAL A 28 10.20 -7.02 -19.47
CA VAL A 28 9.29 -7.71 -18.53
C VAL A 28 9.00 -9.14 -18.95
N ARG A 29 9.02 -10.07 -17.98
CA ARG A 29 8.42 -11.40 -18.09
C ARG A 29 7.52 -11.66 -16.89
N ILE A 30 6.32 -12.15 -17.14
CA ILE A 30 5.33 -12.53 -16.14
C ILE A 30 5.10 -14.03 -16.29
N VAL A 31 5.51 -14.82 -15.29
CA VAL A 31 5.12 -16.23 -15.20
C VAL A 31 3.74 -16.29 -14.57
N THR A 32 2.86 -17.12 -15.12
CA THR A 32 1.51 -17.32 -14.61
C THR A 32 1.04 -18.76 -14.78
N GLY A 33 -0.13 -19.07 -14.22
CA GLY A 33 -0.73 -20.39 -14.19
C GLY A 33 -1.57 -20.57 -12.94
N ASP A 34 -2.34 -21.65 -12.89
CA ASP A 34 -3.19 -22.00 -11.77
C ASP A 34 -2.39 -22.46 -10.55
N ALA A 35 -3.04 -22.43 -9.38
CA ALA A 35 -2.41 -22.82 -8.14
C ALA A 35 -1.97 -24.30 -8.20
N GLY A 36 -0.66 -24.55 -8.06
CA GLY A 36 -0.07 -25.89 -8.21
C GLY A 36 0.62 -26.19 -9.54
N CYS A 37 0.62 -25.27 -10.52
CA CYS A 37 1.31 -25.46 -11.81
C CYS A 37 2.86 -25.56 -11.74
N GLY A 38 3.47 -25.39 -10.56
CA GLY A 38 4.94 -25.39 -10.40
C GLY A 38 5.61 -24.02 -10.57
N LYS A 39 4.83 -22.92 -10.56
CA LYS A 39 5.32 -21.54 -10.74
C LYS A 39 6.44 -21.16 -9.76
N SER A 40 6.19 -21.21 -8.45
CA SER A 40 7.15 -20.81 -7.41
C SER A 40 8.40 -21.69 -7.44
N TRP A 41 8.25 -22.98 -7.79
CA TRP A 41 9.37 -23.91 -7.97
C TRP A 41 10.26 -23.55 -9.17
N LEU A 42 9.67 -23.21 -10.32
CA LEU A 42 10.42 -22.75 -11.50
C LEU A 42 11.18 -21.44 -11.22
N MET A 43 10.56 -20.53 -10.46
CA MET A 43 11.16 -19.25 -10.09
C MET A 43 12.30 -19.43 -9.07
N ALA A 44 12.11 -20.28 -8.06
CA ALA A 44 13.15 -20.62 -7.08
C ALA A 44 14.34 -21.33 -7.73
N TRP A 45 14.11 -22.26 -8.64
CA TRP A 45 15.17 -22.87 -9.47
C TRP A 45 15.97 -21.79 -10.22
N LEU A 46 15.28 -20.85 -10.88
CA LEU A 46 15.93 -19.83 -11.71
C LEU A 46 16.77 -18.86 -10.85
N ALA A 47 16.29 -18.52 -9.65
CA ALA A 47 17.04 -17.73 -8.68
C ALA A 47 18.28 -18.49 -8.17
N MET A 48 18.11 -19.73 -7.68
CA MET A 48 19.22 -20.56 -7.18
C MET A 48 20.28 -20.85 -8.25
N ALA A 49 19.87 -21.01 -9.51
CA ALA A 49 20.79 -21.26 -10.62
C ALA A 49 21.49 -19.98 -11.12
N ALA A 50 20.93 -18.80 -10.88
CA ALA A 50 21.58 -17.52 -11.14
C ALA A 50 22.58 -17.14 -10.04
N ASP A 51 22.26 -17.42 -8.77
CA ASP A 51 23.11 -17.13 -7.62
C ASP A 51 24.45 -17.88 -7.66
N ALA A 52 25.52 -17.25 -7.16
CA ALA A 52 26.88 -17.80 -7.26
C ALA A 52 27.13 -19.00 -6.33
N ASP A 53 26.54 -19.01 -5.13
CA ASP A 53 26.78 -20.03 -4.11
C ASP A 53 25.71 -21.13 -4.18
N ALA A 54 24.44 -20.78 -4.35
CA ALA A 54 23.32 -21.71 -4.41
C ALA A 54 23.31 -22.59 -5.68
N ARG A 55 23.95 -22.14 -6.76
CA ARG A 55 24.05 -22.88 -8.02
C ARG A 55 24.75 -24.23 -7.88
N ALA A 56 25.58 -24.42 -6.87
CA ALA A 56 26.21 -25.70 -6.56
C ALA A 56 25.19 -26.80 -6.19
N PHE A 57 23.97 -26.44 -5.79
CA PHE A 57 22.87 -27.38 -5.47
C PHE A 57 21.94 -27.66 -6.66
N VAL A 58 22.16 -27.04 -7.82
CA VAL A 58 21.35 -27.22 -9.03
C VAL A 58 22.02 -28.21 -9.98
N ASP A 59 21.31 -29.27 -10.37
CA ASP A 59 21.82 -30.25 -11.34
C ASP A 59 21.92 -29.62 -12.75
N PRO A 60 23.14 -29.48 -13.32
CA PRO A 60 23.34 -28.87 -14.63
C PRO A 60 22.93 -29.77 -15.80
N SER A 61 22.58 -31.04 -15.57
CA SER A 61 22.14 -31.98 -16.61
C SER A 61 20.64 -31.90 -16.92
N VAL A 62 19.84 -31.32 -16.02
CA VAL A 62 18.36 -31.34 -16.07
C VAL A 62 17.76 -30.03 -16.60
N ALA A 63 18.54 -28.94 -16.66
CA ALA A 63 18.02 -27.60 -16.93
C ALA A 63 18.98 -26.72 -17.77
N PRO A 64 18.46 -25.73 -18.54
CA PRO A 64 19.31 -24.84 -19.34
C PRO A 64 20.22 -23.96 -18.48
N PRO A 65 21.45 -23.64 -18.94
CA PRO A 65 22.43 -22.90 -18.15
C PRO A 65 22.03 -21.42 -18.01
N VAL A 66 21.54 -21.04 -16.83
CA VAL A 66 21.28 -19.65 -16.44
C VAL A 66 22.59 -18.85 -16.42
N PRO A 67 22.64 -17.56 -16.78
CA PRO A 67 23.82 -16.73 -16.52
C PRO A 67 24.08 -16.60 -15.00
N PRO A 68 25.34 -16.61 -14.54
CA PRO A 68 25.64 -16.29 -13.15
C PRO A 68 25.35 -14.80 -12.87
N ASN A 69 24.82 -14.50 -11.68
CA ASN A 69 24.38 -13.17 -11.25
C ASN A 69 23.39 -12.51 -12.23
N ALA A 70 22.48 -13.31 -12.81
CA ALA A 70 21.45 -12.83 -13.73
C ALA A 70 20.37 -11.93 -13.09
N PHE A 71 20.33 -11.86 -11.76
CA PHE A 71 19.49 -10.96 -10.97
C PHE A 71 20.39 -10.07 -10.10
N ASP A 72 20.01 -8.80 -10.01
CA ASP A 72 20.55 -7.85 -9.03
C ASP A 72 19.79 -7.91 -7.69
N LEU A 73 18.53 -8.36 -7.75
CA LEU A 73 17.68 -8.54 -6.58
C LEU A 73 16.67 -9.67 -6.83
N VAL A 74 16.48 -10.52 -5.81
CA VAL A 74 15.42 -11.52 -5.74
C VAL A 74 14.68 -11.31 -4.43
N LEU A 75 13.38 -11.03 -4.47
CA LEU A 75 12.54 -10.82 -3.29
C LEU A 75 11.47 -11.90 -3.16
N GLU A 76 11.45 -12.62 -2.05
CA GLU A 76 10.24 -13.30 -1.59
C GLU A 76 9.27 -12.24 -1.05
N THR A 77 8.15 -12.04 -1.74
CA THR A 77 7.15 -11.00 -1.39
C THR A 77 6.11 -11.47 -0.38
N ARG A 78 6.07 -12.79 -0.13
CA ARG A 78 5.16 -13.45 0.82
C ARG A 78 5.21 -12.80 2.20
N GLY A 79 4.04 -12.52 2.79
CA GLY A 79 3.94 -11.91 4.12
C GLY A 79 4.33 -10.43 4.18
N ARG A 80 5.08 -9.92 3.17
CA ARG A 80 5.57 -8.55 3.12
C ARG A 80 4.49 -7.59 2.62
N THR A 81 4.48 -6.40 3.19
CA THR A 81 3.70 -5.26 2.68
C THR A 81 4.32 -4.71 1.40
N GLN A 82 3.51 -3.98 0.62
CA GLN A 82 3.98 -3.16 -0.50
C GLN A 82 5.20 -2.28 -0.13
N ARG A 83 5.22 -1.75 1.10
CA ARG A 83 6.30 -0.86 1.60
C ARG A 83 7.62 -1.60 1.74
N GLU A 84 7.62 -2.77 2.38
CA GLU A 84 8.83 -3.59 2.61
C GLU A 84 9.43 -4.05 1.26
N ILE A 85 8.58 -4.53 0.33
CA ILE A 85 9.01 -4.95 -1.02
C ILE A 85 9.69 -3.81 -1.79
N GLN A 86 9.10 -2.60 -1.79
CA GLN A 86 9.63 -1.49 -2.58
C GLN A 86 10.92 -0.89 -1.96
N ALA A 87 11.05 -0.87 -0.64
CA ALA A 87 12.25 -0.36 0.04
C ALA A 87 13.50 -1.19 -0.33
N GLU A 88 13.38 -2.50 -0.42
CA GLU A 88 14.50 -3.38 -0.81
C GLU A 88 14.87 -3.23 -2.30
N ILE A 89 13.90 -2.96 -3.19
CA ILE A 89 14.17 -2.59 -4.60
C ILE A 89 15.02 -1.31 -4.68
N GLU A 90 14.69 -0.31 -3.87
CA GLU A 90 15.37 0.98 -3.85
C GLU A 90 16.77 0.89 -3.21
N GLN A 91 16.92 0.14 -2.12
CA GLN A 91 18.19 -0.13 -1.46
C GLN A 91 19.18 -0.89 -2.38
N ALA A 92 18.72 -1.95 -3.06
CA ALA A 92 19.55 -2.76 -3.95
C ALA A 92 19.97 -2.02 -5.25
N LEU A 93 19.27 -0.94 -5.60
CA LEU A 93 19.59 -0.12 -6.77
C LEU A 93 20.70 0.91 -6.51
N LEU A 94 20.97 1.25 -5.24
CA LEU A 94 21.93 2.30 -4.84
C LEU A 94 23.09 1.80 -3.95
N PRO A 95 23.73 0.64 -4.22
CA PRO A 95 24.79 0.10 -3.38
C PRO A 95 26.04 0.99 -3.41
N GLY A 96 26.61 1.27 -2.24
CA GLY A 96 27.78 2.15 -2.09
C GLY A 96 27.45 3.64 -2.03
N SER A 97 26.20 4.05 -2.31
CA SER A 97 25.63 5.32 -1.84
C SER A 97 24.53 5.05 -0.83
N ALA A 98 24.83 4.22 0.17
CA ALA A 98 24.15 4.36 1.45
C ALA A 98 24.43 5.77 1.99
N PRO A 99 23.43 6.48 2.53
CA PRO A 99 23.71 7.48 3.55
C PRO A 99 24.46 6.83 4.72
N ASP A 100 25.08 7.62 5.59
CA ASP A 100 25.46 7.16 6.93
C ASP A 100 24.18 7.01 7.79
N GLY A 101 23.36 6.01 7.44
CA GLY A 101 22.01 5.77 7.95
C GLY A 101 21.15 5.01 6.92
N PRO A 102 20.11 4.27 7.37
CA PRO A 102 19.15 3.65 6.46
C PRO A 102 18.31 4.71 5.74
N PHE A 103 17.73 4.35 4.58
CA PHE A 103 16.73 5.22 3.94
C PHE A 103 15.55 5.49 4.89
N PRO A 104 15.03 6.73 4.96
CA PRO A 104 13.90 7.06 5.79
C PRO A 104 12.67 6.34 5.26
N ALA A 105 12.01 5.58 6.13
CA ALA A 105 10.89 4.76 5.69
C ALA A 105 9.77 5.61 5.08
N GLY A 106 9.22 5.13 3.96
CA GLY A 106 8.08 5.76 3.30
C GLY A 106 8.41 6.90 2.33
N MET A 107 9.67 7.30 2.21
CA MET A 107 10.14 8.06 1.05
C MET A 107 10.42 7.07 -0.08
N TRP A 108 9.71 7.20 -1.19
CA TRP A 108 9.90 6.31 -2.35
C TRP A 108 10.75 7.00 -3.41
N LEU A 109 11.36 6.22 -4.30
CA LEU A 109 11.79 6.72 -5.59
C LEU A 109 10.60 6.61 -6.56
N PRO A 110 9.98 7.74 -7.00
CA PRO A 110 8.99 7.68 -8.06
C PRO A 110 9.56 6.92 -9.26
N THR A 111 8.74 6.16 -9.99
CA THR A 111 9.26 5.26 -11.04
C THR A 111 10.20 5.93 -12.06
N PRO A 112 10.02 7.20 -12.48
CA PRO A 112 11.02 7.93 -13.27
C PRO A 112 12.41 8.04 -12.61
N SER A 113 12.49 8.16 -11.28
CA SER A 113 13.72 8.21 -10.49
C SER A 113 14.40 6.84 -10.36
N LEU A 114 13.64 5.75 -10.16
CA LEU A 114 14.16 4.38 -10.29
C LEU A 114 14.80 4.16 -11.67
N TYR A 115 14.08 4.49 -12.74
CA TYR A 115 14.60 4.39 -14.11
C TYR A 115 15.83 5.28 -14.36
N ARG A 116 15.92 6.47 -13.75
CA ARG A 116 17.11 7.34 -13.81
C ARG A 116 18.31 6.75 -13.07
N ALA A 117 18.11 6.20 -11.87
CA ALA A 117 19.17 5.56 -11.08
C ALA A 117 19.71 4.30 -11.79
N ALA A 118 18.81 3.42 -12.25
CA ALA A 118 19.18 2.26 -13.05
C ALA A 118 19.89 2.65 -14.36
N LYS A 119 19.46 3.73 -15.03
CA LYS A 119 20.19 4.24 -16.19
C LYS A 119 21.61 4.74 -15.85
N ARG A 120 21.81 5.41 -14.71
CA ARG A 120 23.16 5.89 -14.29
C ARG A 120 24.15 4.74 -14.07
N ARG A 121 23.67 3.55 -13.71
CA ARG A 121 24.50 2.34 -13.57
C ARG A 121 25.07 1.84 -14.91
N GLY A 122 24.48 2.19 -16.05
CA GLY A 122 24.93 1.79 -17.38
C GLY A 122 24.61 0.33 -17.78
N THR A 123 24.39 -0.55 -16.80
CA THR A 123 23.87 -1.92 -17.00
C THR A 123 22.38 -1.99 -16.62
N PRO A 124 21.57 -2.86 -17.23
CA PRO A 124 20.21 -3.13 -16.76
C PRO A 124 20.21 -3.63 -15.31
N PHE A 125 19.27 -3.14 -14.50
CA PHE A 125 18.99 -3.63 -13.14
C PHE A 125 17.87 -4.67 -13.18
N THR A 126 18.16 -5.91 -12.79
CA THR A 126 17.27 -7.07 -13.00
C THR A 126 16.69 -7.58 -11.70
N VAL A 127 15.37 -7.42 -11.52
CA VAL A 127 14.63 -7.79 -10.30
C VAL A 127 13.74 -9.00 -10.56
N ALA A 128 13.76 -9.98 -9.65
CA ALA A 128 12.73 -11.01 -9.55
C ALA A 128 11.88 -10.81 -8.29
N LEU A 129 10.56 -10.79 -8.46
CA LEU A 129 9.60 -10.84 -7.35
C LEU A 129 8.95 -12.23 -7.34
N LEU A 130 8.98 -12.87 -6.16
CA LEU A 130 8.57 -14.26 -5.93
C LEU A 130 7.37 -14.34 -4.99
N ASP A 131 6.49 -15.32 -5.26
CA ASP A 131 5.19 -15.50 -4.61
C ASP A 131 4.37 -14.20 -4.51
N THR A 132 4.39 -13.39 -5.58
CA THR A 132 3.74 -12.06 -5.72
C THR A 132 2.22 -12.10 -5.42
N ALA A 133 1.62 -13.28 -5.53
CA ALA A 133 0.23 -13.58 -5.14
C ALA A 133 -0.05 -13.55 -3.63
N LEU A 134 0.99 -13.68 -2.80
CA LEU A 134 0.94 -13.88 -1.34
C LEU A 134 1.51 -12.68 -0.55
N ALA A 135 1.71 -11.54 -1.23
CA ALA A 135 2.07 -10.30 -0.57
C ALA A 135 0.92 -9.76 0.30
N GLY A 136 1.23 -9.24 1.48
CA GLY A 136 0.28 -8.92 2.55
C GLY A 136 0.37 -9.90 3.74
N ARG A 137 -0.05 -9.46 4.93
CA ARG A 137 0.12 -10.23 6.18
C ARG A 137 -1.05 -11.15 6.50
N THR A 138 -2.15 -11.01 5.76
CA THR A 138 -3.38 -11.81 5.91
C THR A 138 -3.90 -12.23 4.53
N SER A 139 -4.61 -13.35 4.45
CA SER A 139 -5.22 -13.84 3.20
C SER A 139 -6.33 -12.96 2.64
N LEU A 140 -6.82 -12.02 3.45
CA LEU A 140 -7.77 -10.99 3.02
C LEU A 140 -7.08 -9.83 2.30
N SER A 141 -5.76 -9.65 2.45
CA SER A 141 -5.06 -8.43 2.06
C SER A 141 -5.33 -8.02 0.60
N ARG A 142 -5.54 -6.71 0.39
CA ARG A 142 -5.59 -6.14 -0.98
C ARG A 142 -4.21 -5.82 -1.54
N VAL A 143 -3.14 -6.08 -0.78
CA VAL A 143 -1.76 -5.83 -1.23
C VAL A 143 -1.47 -6.46 -2.61
N PRO A 144 -1.90 -7.68 -2.99
CA PRO A 144 -1.60 -8.20 -4.33
C PRO A 144 -2.20 -7.36 -5.47
N ASP A 145 -3.41 -6.83 -5.26
CA ASP A 145 -4.14 -6.01 -6.23
C ASP A 145 -3.64 -4.55 -6.26
N GLN A 146 -3.24 -4.01 -5.10
CA GLN A 146 -2.64 -2.69 -4.96
C GLN A 146 -1.19 -2.67 -5.48
N LEU A 147 -0.35 -3.64 -5.08
CA LEU A 147 0.98 -3.88 -5.62
C LEU A 147 0.94 -3.93 -7.16
N THR A 148 -0.05 -4.63 -7.73
CA THR A 148 -0.26 -4.72 -9.18
C THR A 148 -0.50 -3.35 -9.86
N GLU A 149 -1.31 -2.46 -9.30
CA GLU A 149 -1.64 -1.16 -9.93
C GLU A 149 -0.74 0.02 -9.49
N ASP A 150 -0.18 -0.02 -8.27
CA ASP A 150 0.62 1.05 -7.66
C ASP A 150 2.13 0.89 -7.84
N VAL A 151 2.65 -0.35 -7.89
CA VAL A 151 4.10 -0.63 -8.00
C VAL A 151 4.42 -1.30 -9.32
N LEU A 152 3.80 -2.44 -9.60
CA LEU A 152 4.11 -3.23 -10.80
C LEU A 152 3.68 -2.48 -12.06
N LEU A 153 2.47 -1.93 -12.13
CA LEU A 153 1.98 -1.23 -13.33
C LEU A 153 2.88 -0.04 -13.73
N PRO A 154 3.26 0.92 -12.86
CA PRO A 154 4.21 1.97 -13.24
C PRO A 154 5.56 1.44 -13.74
N LEU A 155 6.07 0.37 -13.09
CA LEU A 155 7.34 -0.26 -13.44
C LEU A 155 7.31 -0.94 -14.81
N VAL A 156 6.27 -1.74 -15.11
CA VAL A 156 6.14 -2.53 -16.35
C VAL A 156 5.45 -1.79 -17.50
N GLN A 157 4.71 -0.71 -17.23
CA GLN A 157 4.05 0.06 -18.29
C GLN A 157 5.11 0.83 -19.09
N PRO A 158 5.18 0.67 -20.43
CA PRO A 158 6.07 1.45 -21.27
C PRO A 158 5.62 2.92 -21.27
N GLY A 159 6.28 3.71 -20.42
CA GLY A 159 6.05 5.15 -20.28
C GLY A 159 6.39 5.90 -21.57
N GLY A 160 5.45 6.71 -22.06
CA GLY A 160 5.56 7.34 -23.38
C GLY A 160 6.67 8.40 -23.48
N VAL A 161 7.25 8.49 -24.68
CA VAL A 161 8.09 9.59 -25.21
C VAL A 161 9.43 9.87 -24.50
N THR A 162 9.56 9.70 -23.18
CA THR A 162 10.73 10.18 -22.40
C THR A 162 11.69 9.10 -21.90
N ARG A 163 11.34 7.81 -21.97
CA ARG A 163 12.24 6.69 -21.58
C ARG A 163 13.37 6.50 -22.60
N LYS A 164 14.44 7.30 -22.50
CA LYS A 164 15.71 7.07 -23.21
C LYS A 164 16.40 5.81 -22.66
N ARG A 165 16.33 4.71 -23.42
CA ARG A 165 17.08 3.44 -23.24
C ARG A 165 18.57 3.64 -22.94
N LEU A 166 19.22 2.59 -22.42
CA LEU A 166 20.68 2.51 -22.33
C LEU A 166 21.31 2.63 -23.73
N ASP A 167 22.61 2.96 -23.79
CA ASP A 167 23.29 3.28 -25.05
C ASP A 167 23.48 2.04 -25.96
N ASN A 168 23.35 0.83 -25.40
CA ASN A 168 23.24 -0.45 -26.12
C ASN A 168 21.81 -0.78 -26.60
N GLY A 169 20.83 0.10 -26.39
CA GLY A 169 19.44 -0.10 -26.76
C GLY A 169 18.61 -0.94 -25.78
N ALA A 170 19.16 -1.38 -24.64
CA ALA A 170 18.41 -2.08 -23.59
C ALA A 170 17.58 -1.12 -22.72
N GLU A 171 16.51 -1.62 -22.11
CA GLU A 171 15.82 -0.91 -21.03
C GLU A 171 16.67 -0.97 -19.74
N PRO A 172 16.68 0.09 -18.91
CA PRO A 172 17.56 0.17 -17.74
C PRO A 172 17.07 -0.68 -16.55
N VAL A 173 15.82 -1.11 -16.54
CA VAL A 173 15.25 -2.02 -15.54
C VAL A 173 14.71 -3.25 -16.27
N ARG A 174 14.92 -4.44 -15.72
CA ARG A 174 14.34 -5.71 -16.16
C ARG A 174 13.59 -6.34 -14.99
N ILE A 175 12.40 -6.92 -15.23
CA ILE A 175 11.51 -7.40 -14.16
C ILE A 175 10.94 -8.77 -14.50
N LEU A 176 11.14 -9.72 -13.59
CA LEU A 176 10.50 -11.03 -13.58
C LEU A 176 9.46 -11.08 -12.45
N LEU A 177 8.23 -11.43 -12.80
CA LEU A 177 7.07 -11.44 -11.89
C LEU A 177 6.37 -12.80 -11.92
N ASP A 178 5.76 -13.22 -10.81
CA ASP A 178 4.97 -14.44 -10.73
C ASP A 178 3.53 -14.18 -10.24
N LEU A 179 2.59 -14.04 -11.18
CA LEU A 179 1.24 -13.57 -10.88
C LEU A 179 0.16 -14.64 -11.07
N PRO A 180 -0.95 -14.62 -10.31
CA PRO A 180 -2.17 -15.37 -10.65
C PRO A 180 -2.71 -14.93 -12.01
N ARG A 181 -3.29 -15.86 -12.80
CA ARG A 181 -3.72 -15.60 -14.20
C ARG A 181 -4.55 -14.32 -14.34
N ALA A 182 -5.53 -14.09 -13.46
CA ALA A 182 -6.38 -12.90 -13.49
C ALA A 182 -5.59 -11.57 -13.31
N GLN A 183 -4.59 -11.54 -12.42
CA GLN A 183 -3.73 -10.38 -12.19
C GLN A 183 -2.68 -10.23 -13.30
N ALA A 184 -2.09 -11.33 -13.77
CA ALA A 184 -1.17 -11.33 -14.90
C ALA A 184 -1.82 -10.77 -16.16
N GLU A 185 -3.01 -11.26 -16.53
CA GLU A 185 -3.78 -10.73 -17.66
C GLU A 185 -4.19 -9.26 -17.45
N ARG A 186 -4.59 -8.87 -16.22
CA ARG A 186 -4.94 -7.48 -15.89
C ARG A 186 -3.74 -6.56 -16.12
N LEU A 187 -2.57 -6.95 -15.62
CA LEU A 187 -1.32 -6.19 -15.78
C LEU A 187 -0.91 -6.10 -17.25
N VAL A 188 -0.91 -7.21 -18.00
CA VAL A 188 -0.64 -7.24 -19.45
C VAL A 188 -1.60 -6.33 -20.21
N ARG A 189 -2.91 -6.38 -19.92
CA ARG A 189 -3.94 -5.51 -20.56
C ARG A 189 -3.77 -4.04 -20.20
N ARG A 190 -3.43 -3.70 -18.95
CA ARG A 190 -3.23 -2.31 -18.48
C ARG A 190 -1.95 -1.69 -19.07
N ALA A 191 -0.83 -2.40 -18.95
CA ALA A 191 0.47 -1.98 -19.44
C ALA A 191 0.62 -2.10 -20.97
N LYS A 192 -0.27 -2.83 -21.66
CA LYS A 192 -0.17 -3.16 -23.09
C LYS A 192 1.10 -3.92 -23.46
N LEU A 193 1.55 -4.81 -22.56
CA LEU A 193 2.68 -5.70 -22.82
C LEU A 193 2.35 -6.64 -24.00
N PRO A 194 3.33 -7.04 -24.82
CA PRO A 194 3.08 -8.00 -25.88
C PRO A 194 2.76 -9.39 -25.29
N ALA A 195 2.03 -10.21 -26.06
CA ALA A 195 1.58 -11.53 -25.59
C ALA A 195 2.74 -12.45 -25.15
N HIS A 196 3.95 -12.28 -25.72
CA HIS A 196 5.12 -13.07 -25.39
C HIS A 196 5.85 -12.63 -24.10
N ALA A 197 5.40 -11.54 -23.46
CA ALA A 197 5.81 -11.21 -22.09
C ALA A 197 5.13 -12.08 -21.03
N LEU A 198 4.10 -12.85 -21.40
CA LEU A 198 3.36 -13.75 -20.52
C LEU A 198 3.77 -15.21 -20.78
N ILE A 199 4.23 -15.89 -19.73
CA ILE A 199 4.53 -17.33 -19.73
C ILE A 199 3.46 -18.02 -18.89
N ASP A 200 2.36 -18.42 -19.54
CA ASP A 200 1.29 -19.19 -18.89
C ASP A 200 1.64 -20.68 -18.89
N LEU A 201 1.95 -21.21 -17.70
CA LEU A 201 2.42 -22.58 -17.51
C LEU A 201 1.36 -23.64 -17.84
N ASP A 202 0.06 -23.35 -17.83
CA ASP A 202 -0.95 -24.35 -18.20
C ASP A 202 -1.32 -24.29 -19.69
N SER A 203 -0.75 -23.34 -20.43
CA SER A 203 -0.84 -23.34 -21.90
C SER A 203 -0.05 -24.50 -22.50
N ALA A 204 -0.54 -25.05 -23.62
CA ALA A 204 0.07 -26.18 -24.31
C ALA A 204 1.52 -25.93 -24.82
N ALA A 205 2.00 -24.67 -24.81
CA ALA A 205 3.39 -24.33 -25.15
C ALA A 205 4.38 -24.50 -23.97
N PHE A 206 3.88 -24.42 -22.72
CA PHE A 206 4.68 -24.47 -21.50
C PHE A 206 4.29 -25.60 -20.54
N ALA A 207 3.18 -26.31 -20.82
CA ALA A 207 2.76 -27.55 -20.17
C ALA A 207 3.91 -28.58 -20.12
N PRO A 208 4.01 -29.41 -19.06
CA PRO A 208 5.10 -30.36 -18.92
C PRO A 208 4.91 -31.52 -19.88
N ASP A 209 6.00 -32.11 -20.37
CA ASP A 209 5.92 -33.37 -21.10
C ASP A 209 5.16 -34.42 -20.27
N ARG A 210 4.16 -35.05 -20.89
CA ARG A 210 3.22 -35.93 -20.18
C ARG A 210 3.86 -37.26 -19.78
N THR A 211 4.87 -37.73 -20.51
CA THR A 211 5.61 -38.95 -20.16
C THR A 211 6.57 -38.70 -19.00
N ALA A 212 7.29 -37.57 -18.99
CA ALA A 212 8.10 -37.13 -17.86
C ALA A 212 7.25 -36.86 -16.59
N PHE A 213 6.07 -36.24 -16.76
CA PHE A 213 5.12 -36.05 -15.66
C PHE A 213 4.64 -37.40 -15.11
N ARG A 214 4.23 -38.35 -15.96
CA ARG A 214 3.85 -39.71 -15.53
C ARG A 214 4.97 -40.43 -14.77
N ALA A 215 6.21 -40.32 -15.22
CA ALA A 215 7.36 -40.91 -14.56
C ALA A 215 7.58 -40.33 -13.15
N TRP A 216 7.48 -39.00 -13.00
CA TRP A 216 7.54 -38.34 -11.70
C TRP A 216 6.36 -38.73 -10.78
N VAL A 217 5.14 -38.87 -11.32
CA VAL A 217 3.99 -39.37 -10.56
C VAL A 217 4.20 -40.82 -10.10
N ARG A 218 4.85 -41.69 -10.91
CA ARG A 218 5.26 -43.03 -10.47
C ARG A 218 6.20 -42.95 -9.26
N ASP A 219 7.26 -42.14 -9.37
CA ASP A 219 8.24 -41.96 -8.30
C ASP A 219 7.61 -41.43 -7.00
N LEU A 220 6.50 -40.68 -7.08
CA LEU A 220 5.73 -40.22 -5.92
C LEU A 220 4.86 -41.30 -5.24
N VAL A 221 4.36 -42.29 -5.98
CA VAL A 221 3.55 -43.39 -5.42
C VAL A 221 4.39 -44.58 -4.98
N SER A 222 5.44 -44.94 -5.73
CA SER A 222 6.34 -46.08 -5.45
C SER A 222 7.42 -45.77 -4.40
N VAL A 223 7.05 -45.09 -3.32
CA VAL A 223 7.95 -44.79 -2.19
C VAL A 223 8.00 -45.99 -1.24
N ALA A 224 9.17 -46.23 -0.63
CA ALA A 224 9.35 -47.31 0.34
C ALA A 224 8.37 -47.18 1.52
N GLY A 225 7.77 -48.30 1.93
CA GLY A 225 6.72 -48.39 2.94
C GLY A 225 5.30 -48.05 2.43
N SER A 226 5.11 -47.82 1.13
CA SER A 226 3.79 -47.66 0.52
C SER A 226 3.23 -48.99 -0.02
N ALA A 227 1.91 -49.06 -0.23
CA ALA A 227 1.27 -50.19 -0.90
C ALA A 227 1.72 -50.43 -2.36
N TYR A 228 2.48 -49.50 -2.97
CA TYR A 228 3.00 -49.62 -4.34
C TYR A 228 4.49 -49.98 -4.39
N GLU A 229 5.12 -50.31 -3.26
CA GLU A 229 6.51 -50.80 -3.22
C GLU A 229 6.58 -52.23 -3.80
N GLY A 230 7.27 -52.38 -4.92
CA GLY A 230 7.44 -53.66 -5.63
C GLY A 230 6.26 -54.06 -6.54
N GLU A 231 5.08 -53.47 -6.36
CA GLU A 231 3.88 -53.73 -7.19
C GLU A 231 3.85 -52.84 -8.44
N ASP A 232 4.82 -53.05 -9.35
CA ASP A 232 5.04 -52.24 -10.55
C ASP A 232 3.76 -51.96 -11.37
N ALA A 233 2.89 -52.96 -11.53
CA ALA A 233 1.67 -52.83 -12.33
C ALA A 233 0.58 -51.97 -11.64
N ALA A 234 0.50 -52.01 -10.32
CA ALA A 234 -0.39 -51.12 -9.55
C ALA A 234 0.15 -49.68 -9.56
N ALA A 235 1.47 -49.51 -9.46
CA ALA A 235 2.12 -48.22 -9.59
C ALA A 235 1.92 -47.59 -10.98
N ASP A 236 2.00 -48.38 -12.07
CA ASP A 236 1.66 -47.91 -13.42
C ASP A 236 0.21 -47.44 -13.53
N ALA A 237 -0.74 -48.24 -13.04
CA ALA A 237 -2.17 -47.92 -13.11
C ALA A 237 -2.54 -46.68 -12.29
N ALA A 238 -1.99 -46.54 -11.09
CA ALA A 238 -2.15 -45.35 -10.25
C ALA A 238 -1.52 -44.11 -10.92
N ALA A 239 -0.31 -44.23 -11.47
CA ALA A 239 0.37 -43.12 -12.13
C ALA A 239 -0.34 -42.67 -13.42
N ASP A 240 -0.91 -43.59 -14.20
CA ASP A 240 -1.75 -43.24 -15.36
C ASP A 240 -3.03 -42.50 -14.95
N ALA A 241 -3.73 -42.99 -13.91
CA ALA A 241 -4.96 -42.37 -13.42
C ALA A 241 -4.71 -40.96 -12.85
N VAL A 242 -3.69 -40.80 -12.00
CA VAL A 242 -3.29 -39.49 -11.46
C VAL A 242 -2.82 -38.55 -12.59
N THR A 243 -2.03 -39.03 -13.55
CA THR A 243 -1.61 -38.24 -14.72
C THR A 243 -2.80 -37.83 -15.60
N ALA A 244 -3.80 -38.69 -15.76
CA ALA A 244 -5.02 -38.38 -16.50
C ALA A 244 -5.90 -37.33 -15.82
N SER A 245 -5.91 -37.30 -14.48
CA SER A 245 -6.72 -36.39 -13.68
C SER A 245 -6.05 -35.03 -13.41
N ALA A 246 -4.73 -35.04 -13.21
CA ALA A 246 -4.01 -33.90 -12.64
C ALA A 246 -3.16 -33.09 -13.63
N TRP A 247 -2.67 -33.67 -14.73
CA TRP A 247 -1.79 -32.96 -15.69
C TRP A 247 -2.49 -31.69 -16.24
N PRO A 248 -1.86 -30.49 -16.22
CA PRO A 248 -0.46 -30.19 -15.95
C PRO A 248 -0.13 -29.71 -14.51
N ASN A 249 -1.03 -29.92 -13.54
CA ASN A 249 -0.93 -29.41 -12.17
C ASN A 249 -0.15 -30.38 -11.25
N PHE A 250 1.00 -29.93 -10.75
CA PHE A 250 1.90 -30.73 -9.92
C PHE A 250 1.36 -30.90 -8.49
N LEU A 251 0.84 -29.84 -7.86
CA LEU A 251 0.29 -29.95 -6.50
C LEU A 251 -0.91 -30.89 -6.43
N LEU A 252 -1.77 -30.89 -7.46
CA LEU A 252 -2.90 -31.83 -7.55
C LEU A 252 -2.40 -33.28 -7.70
N ALA A 253 -1.37 -33.51 -8.52
CA ALA A 253 -0.76 -34.83 -8.67
C ALA A 253 -0.05 -35.30 -7.38
N GLU A 254 0.64 -34.40 -6.68
CA GLU A 254 1.29 -34.68 -5.39
C GLU A 254 0.24 -34.99 -4.32
N THR A 255 -0.83 -34.20 -4.21
CA THR A 255 -1.99 -34.46 -3.33
C THR A 255 -2.58 -35.84 -3.60
N LEU A 256 -2.94 -36.15 -4.85
CA LEU A 256 -3.52 -37.45 -5.17
C LEU A 256 -2.55 -38.62 -4.91
N SER A 257 -1.26 -38.47 -5.23
CA SER A 257 -0.24 -39.49 -4.92
C SER A 257 -0.05 -39.67 -3.42
N MET A 258 -0.21 -38.61 -2.62
CA MET A 258 -0.11 -38.63 -1.17
C MET A 258 -1.33 -39.30 -0.52
N ASP A 259 -2.55 -39.08 -1.05
CA ASP A 259 -3.76 -39.80 -0.66
C ASP A 259 -3.74 -41.27 -1.06
N LEU A 260 -3.12 -41.60 -2.20
CA LEU A 260 -3.03 -42.98 -2.68
C LEU A 260 -1.99 -43.80 -1.92
N ARG A 261 -0.80 -43.24 -1.64
CA ARG A 261 0.28 -43.96 -0.92
C ARG A 261 0.00 -44.16 0.57
N ALA A 262 -0.92 -43.39 1.15
CA ALA A 262 -1.31 -43.48 2.56
C ALA A 262 -2.31 -44.63 2.86
N ARG A 263 -2.70 -45.40 1.85
CA ARG A 263 -3.63 -46.53 1.96
C ARG A 263 -2.87 -47.83 2.27
N GLU A 264 -3.50 -48.71 3.04
CA GLU A 264 -2.96 -50.04 3.36
C GLU A 264 -2.94 -50.99 2.16
N GLU A 265 -3.84 -50.79 1.18
CA GLU A 265 -3.94 -51.57 -0.05
C GLU A 265 -3.82 -50.68 -1.30
N PRO A 266 -3.31 -51.19 -2.44
CA PRO A 266 -3.24 -50.45 -3.69
C PRO A 266 -4.63 -50.06 -4.20
N TRP A 267 -4.83 -48.79 -4.54
CA TRP A 267 -6.09 -48.35 -5.14
C TRP A 267 -6.20 -48.80 -6.60
N VAL A 268 -7.27 -49.52 -6.92
CA VAL A 268 -7.61 -49.92 -8.28
C VAL A 268 -8.43 -48.81 -8.95
N PRO A 269 -8.03 -48.29 -10.13
CA PRO A 269 -8.80 -47.30 -10.85
C PRO A 269 -10.18 -47.82 -11.28
N ASP A 270 -11.25 -47.16 -10.83
CA ASP A 270 -12.63 -47.43 -11.26
C ASP A 270 -13.19 -46.26 -12.08
N ALA A 271 -13.79 -46.57 -13.23
CA ALA A 271 -14.47 -45.60 -14.08
C ALA A 271 -15.77 -45.05 -13.45
N SER A 272 -16.34 -45.71 -12.42
CA SER A 272 -17.49 -45.19 -11.67
C SER A 272 -17.11 -44.16 -10.59
N ALA A 273 -15.85 -44.18 -10.14
CA ALA A 273 -15.30 -43.30 -9.12
C ALA A 273 -13.95 -42.69 -9.56
N PRO A 274 -13.96 -41.79 -10.58
CA PRO A 274 -12.75 -41.16 -11.09
C PRO A 274 -12.08 -40.26 -10.04
N LEU A 275 -10.76 -40.05 -10.19
CA LEU A 275 -10.01 -39.14 -9.33
C LEU A 275 -10.45 -37.67 -9.52
N PRO A 276 -10.27 -36.83 -8.49
CA PRO A 276 -10.45 -35.37 -8.57
C PRO A 276 -9.61 -34.70 -9.66
N THR A 277 -10.22 -33.78 -10.41
CA THR A 277 -9.58 -32.92 -11.42
C THR A 277 -9.31 -31.49 -10.92
N SER A 278 -9.56 -31.22 -9.63
CA SER A 278 -9.34 -29.92 -8.99
C SER A 278 -8.80 -30.09 -7.57
N LEU A 279 -8.06 -29.10 -7.06
CA LEU A 279 -7.60 -29.07 -5.66
C LEU A 279 -8.77 -28.98 -4.66
N GLU A 280 -9.92 -28.44 -5.08
CA GLU A 280 -11.10 -28.32 -4.23
C GLU A 280 -11.78 -29.68 -4.03
N ASP A 281 -11.83 -30.48 -5.10
CA ASP A 281 -12.39 -31.83 -5.07
C ASP A 281 -11.38 -32.85 -4.53
N ALA A 282 -10.07 -32.59 -4.67
CA ALA A 282 -9.02 -33.35 -3.98
C ALA A 282 -9.14 -33.19 -2.45
N TRP A 283 -9.37 -31.98 -1.96
CA TRP A 283 -9.66 -31.76 -0.54
C TRP A 283 -10.93 -32.50 -0.06
N ARG A 284 -11.99 -32.54 -0.87
CA ARG A 284 -13.21 -33.32 -0.58
C ARG A 284 -12.95 -34.84 -0.58
N PHE A 285 -12.19 -35.32 -1.56
CA PHE A 285 -11.82 -36.73 -1.70
C PHE A 285 -10.94 -37.20 -0.53
N TYR A 286 -9.97 -36.39 -0.12
CA TYR A 286 -9.17 -36.62 1.08
C TYR A 286 -10.03 -36.72 2.34
N LEU A 287 -10.93 -35.76 2.59
CA LEU A 287 -11.84 -35.85 3.73
C LEU A 287 -12.73 -37.10 3.66
N SER A 288 -13.14 -37.53 2.47
CA SER A 288 -13.95 -38.75 2.29
C SER A 288 -13.23 -40.06 2.65
N SER A 289 -11.89 -40.11 2.64
CA SER A 289 -11.17 -41.33 3.04
C SER A 289 -11.26 -41.65 4.54
N PHE A 290 -11.74 -40.71 5.36
CA PHE A 290 -12.03 -40.92 6.78
C PHE A 290 -13.42 -41.54 7.03
N GLY A 291 -14.21 -41.81 5.97
CA GLY A 291 -15.50 -42.50 6.06
C GLY A 291 -16.51 -41.76 6.94
N GLU A 292 -17.08 -42.44 7.95
CA GLU A 292 -18.01 -41.83 8.90
C GLU A 292 -17.39 -40.68 9.72
N ALA A 293 -16.06 -40.61 9.83
CA ALA A 293 -15.36 -39.53 10.53
C ALA A 293 -15.04 -38.30 9.65
N ALA A 294 -15.40 -38.31 8.35
CA ALA A 294 -15.09 -37.24 7.39
C ALA A 294 -15.53 -35.84 7.87
N ASP A 295 -16.75 -35.72 8.41
CA ASP A 295 -17.29 -34.45 8.93
C ASP A 295 -16.56 -33.99 10.20
N GLU A 296 -16.18 -34.92 11.09
CA GLU A 296 -15.46 -34.59 12.33
C GLU A 296 -14.02 -34.15 12.02
N VAL A 297 -13.33 -34.83 11.11
CA VAL A 297 -11.99 -34.46 10.63
C VAL A 297 -12.02 -33.14 9.86
N GLY A 298 -12.98 -32.95 8.94
CA GLY A 298 -13.13 -31.70 8.19
C GLY A 298 -13.40 -30.49 9.08
N LEU A 299 -14.21 -30.66 10.14
CA LEU A 299 -14.46 -29.64 11.14
C LEU A 299 -13.23 -29.40 12.03
N ALA A 300 -12.52 -30.46 12.46
CA ALA A 300 -11.29 -30.34 13.25
C ALA A 300 -10.15 -29.65 12.48
N LEU A 301 -10.07 -29.85 11.16
CA LEU A 301 -9.09 -29.19 10.29
C LEU A 301 -9.50 -27.76 9.89
N THR A 302 -10.75 -27.34 10.12
CA THR A 302 -11.23 -26.02 9.68
C THR A 302 -10.40 -24.85 10.22
N PRO A 303 -9.98 -24.79 11.52
CA PRO A 303 -9.09 -23.73 11.99
C PRO A 303 -7.70 -23.75 11.34
N VAL A 304 -7.19 -24.93 10.97
CA VAL A 304 -5.89 -25.12 10.28
C VAL A 304 -5.99 -24.69 8.80
N VAL A 305 -7.12 -24.95 8.15
CA VAL A 305 -7.47 -24.46 6.81
C VAL A 305 -7.59 -22.94 6.81
N LEU A 306 -8.23 -22.36 7.83
CA LEU A 306 -8.49 -20.93 7.95
C LEU A 306 -7.33 -20.12 8.54
N ALA A 307 -6.25 -20.76 9.02
CA ALA A 307 -5.13 -20.11 9.67
C ALA A 307 -4.51 -18.96 8.84
N GLU A 308 -4.31 -17.82 9.48
CA GLU A 308 -3.76 -16.59 8.91
C GLU A 308 -2.32 -16.30 9.35
N GLY A 309 -1.59 -15.49 8.57
CA GLY A 309 -0.18 -15.17 8.81
C GLY A 309 0.76 -16.34 8.53
N ASP A 310 2.07 -16.08 8.48
CA ASP A 310 3.01 -17.09 8.00
C ASP A 310 3.18 -18.27 8.93
N ALA A 311 3.35 -18.09 10.25
CA ALA A 311 3.49 -19.22 11.18
C ALA A 311 2.24 -20.11 11.28
N GLY A 312 1.06 -19.62 10.87
CA GLY A 312 -0.22 -20.28 11.08
C GLY A 312 -0.80 -20.04 12.49
N MET A 313 -1.74 -20.89 12.91
CA MET A 313 -2.49 -20.75 14.17
C MET A 313 -1.91 -21.62 15.29
N PRO A 314 -1.66 -21.10 16.52
CA PRO A 314 -1.27 -21.91 17.67
C PRO A 314 -2.21 -23.12 17.91
N VAL A 315 -1.65 -24.29 18.27
CA VAL A 315 -2.43 -25.52 18.53
C VAL A 315 -3.53 -25.30 19.60
N SER A 316 -3.20 -24.54 20.64
CA SER A 316 -4.10 -24.11 21.73
C SER A 316 -5.33 -23.36 21.20
N LEU A 317 -5.11 -22.39 20.30
CA LEU A 317 -6.17 -21.62 19.63
C LEU A 317 -6.95 -22.46 18.62
N ALA A 318 -6.27 -23.34 17.88
CA ALA A 318 -6.92 -24.24 16.93
C ALA A 318 -7.88 -25.20 17.65
N ALA A 319 -7.44 -25.87 18.73
CA ALA A 319 -8.28 -26.79 19.51
C ALA A 319 -9.49 -26.07 20.15
N ARG A 320 -9.29 -24.83 20.59
CA ARG A 320 -10.35 -23.94 21.07
C ARG A 320 -11.36 -23.56 19.97
N ALA A 321 -10.89 -23.27 18.76
CA ALA A 321 -11.74 -22.99 17.61
C ALA A 321 -12.54 -24.23 17.16
N VAL A 322 -11.92 -25.43 17.13
CA VAL A 322 -12.62 -26.72 16.92
C VAL A 322 -13.70 -26.94 17.97
N SER A 323 -13.42 -26.59 19.23
CA SER A 323 -14.40 -26.73 20.32
C SER A 323 -15.66 -25.87 20.11
N ALA A 324 -15.49 -24.65 19.58
CA ALA A 324 -16.60 -23.76 19.26
C ALA A 324 -17.35 -24.14 17.97
N LEU A 325 -16.65 -24.70 16.98
CA LEU A 325 -17.24 -25.19 15.74
C LEU A 325 -18.11 -26.44 15.98
N SER A 326 -17.62 -27.37 16.80
CA SER A 326 -18.28 -28.66 17.12
C SER A 326 -19.32 -28.57 18.24
N GLY A 327 -19.23 -27.54 19.10
CA GLY A 327 -19.99 -27.46 20.35
C GLY A 327 -19.55 -28.48 21.41
N ARG A 328 -18.36 -29.09 21.27
CA ARG A 328 -17.81 -30.11 22.18
C ARG A 328 -16.38 -29.73 22.62
N PRO A 329 -16.01 -29.85 23.90
CA PRO A 329 -14.63 -29.61 24.33
C PRO A 329 -13.63 -30.52 23.60
N THR A 330 -12.64 -29.92 22.94
CA THR A 330 -11.57 -30.62 22.20
C THR A 330 -10.23 -30.25 22.84
N SER A 331 -9.45 -31.24 23.29
CA SER A 331 -8.11 -30.99 23.82
C SER A 331 -7.07 -30.81 22.71
N GLU A 332 -5.96 -30.16 23.04
CA GLU A 332 -4.80 -30.05 22.13
C GLU A 332 -4.25 -31.43 21.72
N GLU A 333 -4.34 -32.43 22.60
CA GLU A 333 -3.93 -33.80 22.26
C GLU A 333 -4.91 -34.47 21.30
N ALA A 334 -6.21 -34.17 21.43
CA ALA A 334 -7.24 -34.67 20.51
C ALA A 334 -7.06 -34.07 19.11
N LEU A 335 -6.88 -32.75 19.01
CA LEU A 335 -6.52 -32.12 17.74
C LEU A 335 -5.18 -32.66 17.22
N THR A 336 -4.18 -32.84 18.08
CA THR A 336 -2.86 -33.38 17.69
C THR A 336 -2.95 -34.80 17.13
N ARG A 337 -3.91 -35.64 17.56
CA ARG A 337 -4.15 -36.96 16.94
C ARG A 337 -4.73 -36.84 15.52
N VAL A 338 -5.66 -35.91 15.29
CA VAL A 338 -6.19 -35.63 13.94
C VAL A 338 -5.08 -35.04 13.05
N VAL A 339 -4.30 -34.11 13.59
CA VAL A 339 -3.12 -33.53 12.92
C VAL A 339 -2.09 -34.61 12.58
N ALA A 340 -1.79 -35.53 13.48
CA ALA A 340 -0.87 -36.65 13.24
C ALA A 340 -1.32 -37.51 12.04
N ALA A 341 -2.61 -37.87 11.99
CA ALA A 341 -3.22 -38.61 10.88
C ALA A 341 -3.32 -37.79 9.57
N THR A 342 -3.06 -36.48 9.61
CA THR A 342 -3.17 -35.55 8.48
C THR A 342 -1.86 -34.81 8.18
N THR A 343 -0.74 -35.26 8.78
CA THR A 343 0.62 -34.70 8.66
C THR A 343 1.13 -34.53 7.23
N ALA A 344 0.60 -35.31 6.28
CA ALA A 344 0.83 -35.13 4.86
C ALA A 344 0.60 -33.67 4.40
N TYR A 345 -0.46 -33.03 4.91
CA TYR A 345 -0.97 -31.74 4.43
C TYR A 345 -0.75 -30.56 5.37
N ILE A 346 -0.19 -30.80 6.55
CA ILE A 346 -0.03 -29.78 7.59
C ILE A 346 1.46 -29.43 7.72
N ALA A 347 1.76 -28.13 7.68
CA ALA A 347 3.03 -27.63 8.14
C ALA A 347 2.90 -27.25 9.63
N GLU A 348 3.84 -27.76 10.43
CA GLU A 348 3.97 -27.41 11.84
C GLU A 348 5.18 -26.48 12.02
N GLU A 349 5.00 -25.43 12.81
CA GLU A 349 6.03 -24.43 13.06
C GLU A 349 6.16 -24.14 14.56
N PHE A 350 7.39 -23.96 15.06
CA PHE A 350 7.65 -23.82 16.49
C PHE A 350 8.18 -22.42 16.81
N VAL A 351 7.29 -21.52 17.21
CA VAL A 351 7.63 -20.13 17.54
C VAL A 351 8.14 -20.06 18.98
N THR A 352 9.32 -19.47 19.17
CA THR A 352 9.98 -19.29 20.48
C THR A 352 9.41 -18.11 21.28
N THR A 353 9.34 -18.26 22.60
CA THR A 353 8.86 -17.23 23.54
C THR A 353 10.02 -16.58 24.29
N GLY A 354 10.69 -15.63 23.65
CA GLY A 354 11.70 -14.79 24.28
C GLY A 354 12.17 -13.69 23.32
N PRO A 355 12.89 -12.67 23.81
CA PRO A 355 13.78 -11.92 22.93
C PRO A 355 14.87 -12.88 22.42
N GLU A 356 15.30 -12.73 21.17
CA GLU A 356 16.58 -13.30 20.76
C GLU A 356 17.68 -12.52 21.49
N GLU A 357 18.33 -13.15 22.47
CA GLU A 357 19.62 -12.67 22.91
C GLU A 357 20.56 -12.77 21.70
N PHE A 358 20.82 -11.63 21.07
CA PHE A 358 21.90 -11.48 20.10
C PHE A 358 23.21 -11.79 20.83
N VAL A 359 23.63 -13.07 20.78
CA VAL A 359 24.93 -13.52 21.23
C VAL A 359 25.97 -12.94 20.28
N THR A 360 26.32 -11.69 20.57
CA THR A 360 27.42 -10.96 19.96
C THR A 360 28.69 -11.71 20.29
N THR A 361 29.08 -12.60 19.38
CA THR A 361 30.31 -13.39 19.43
C THR A 361 31.48 -12.45 19.16
N GLY A 362 31.84 -11.67 20.18
CA GLY A 362 32.95 -10.74 20.14
C GLY A 362 34.24 -11.45 19.71
N PRO A 363 35.08 -10.82 18.86
CA PRO A 363 36.15 -11.51 18.11
C PRO A 363 37.38 -11.94 18.95
N ASP A 364 37.25 -12.03 20.28
CA ASP A 364 38.31 -12.36 21.22
C ASP A 364 37.88 -13.45 22.22
N ASN A 365 37.97 -14.72 21.79
CA ASN A 365 38.21 -15.88 22.68
C ASN A 365 38.51 -17.16 21.87
N ALA A 366 39.76 -17.30 21.41
CA ALA A 366 40.24 -18.50 20.71
C ALA A 366 41.18 -19.34 21.61
N PRO A 367 40.67 -20.37 22.33
CA PRO A 367 41.52 -21.38 22.97
C PRO A 367 42.08 -22.36 21.93
N ALA A 368 43.36 -22.72 22.06
CA ALA A 368 44.08 -23.44 21.01
C ALA A 368 43.66 -24.91 20.82
N ALA A 369 43.72 -25.33 19.55
CA ALA A 369 43.27 -26.61 18.98
C ALA A 369 43.68 -27.91 19.71
N ARG A 370 42.83 -28.93 19.54
CA ARG A 370 43.24 -30.33 19.32
C ARG A 370 42.46 -30.95 18.16
N PRO A 371 43.10 -31.66 17.22
CA PRO A 371 42.39 -32.43 16.21
C PRO A 371 41.90 -33.76 16.80
N GLY A 372 40.59 -33.99 16.76
CA GLY A 372 39.95 -35.24 17.15
C GLY A 372 38.87 -35.60 16.13
N THR A 373 38.89 -36.84 15.63
CA THR A 373 37.96 -37.33 14.61
C THR A 373 36.70 -37.89 15.24
N GLU A 374 35.66 -37.06 15.36
CA GLU A 374 34.28 -37.51 15.58
C GLU A 374 33.37 -36.84 14.55
N SER A 375 32.54 -37.64 13.88
CA SER A 375 31.53 -37.13 12.94
C SER A 375 30.41 -36.43 13.71
N PRO A 376 29.80 -35.35 13.17
CA PRO A 376 28.62 -34.76 13.78
C PRO A 376 27.41 -35.68 13.60
N GLU A 377 27.11 -36.51 14.61
CA GLU A 377 25.81 -37.15 14.71
C GLU A 377 24.72 -36.07 14.84
N PRO A 378 23.58 -36.19 14.13
CA PRO A 378 22.52 -35.21 14.20
C PRO A 378 21.86 -35.24 15.58
N ARG A 379 22.17 -34.23 16.41
CA ARG A 379 21.48 -34.02 17.70
C ARG A 379 20.01 -33.74 17.45
N THR A 380 19.17 -34.73 17.69
CA THR A 380 17.72 -34.57 17.77
C THR A 380 17.37 -33.70 18.99
N GLU A 381 17.19 -32.40 18.79
CA GLU A 381 16.53 -31.56 19.79
C GLU A 381 15.11 -32.08 20.02
N SER A 382 14.73 -32.33 21.28
CA SER A 382 13.32 -32.61 21.60
C SER A 382 12.49 -31.36 21.30
N PRO A 383 11.38 -31.47 20.52
CA PRO A 383 10.54 -30.32 20.18
C PRO A 383 9.82 -29.70 21.40
N SER A 384 9.84 -30.37 22.55
CA SER A 384 9.22 -29.95 23.81
C SER A 384 10.14 -29.07 24.68
N GLY A 385 10.86 -28.12 24.09
CA GLY A 385 11.62 -27.12 24.84
C GLY A 385 10.67 -26.14 25.57
N PRO A 386 10.93 -25.75 26.83
CA PRO A 386 10.11 -24.78 27.51
C PRO A 386 10.15 -23.44 26.75
N GLY A 387 8.99 -22.96 26.32
CA GLY A 387 8.89 -21.72 25.53
C GLY A 387 8.97 -21.90 24.00
N ARG A 388 8.60 -23.05 23.44
CA ARG A 388 8.24 -23.19 22.01
C ARG A 388 6.74 -23.48 21.88
N VAL A 389 5.99 -22.60 21.21
CA VAL A 389 4.56 -22.81 20.90
C VAL A 389 4.42 -23.34 19.48
N ARG A 390 3.79 -24.52 19.35
CA ARG A 390 3.51 -25.18 18.07
C ARG A 390 2.33 -24.50 17.38
N HIS A 391 2.53 -24.11 16.13
CA HIS A 391 1.55 -23.51 15.24
C HIS A 391 1.23 -24.47 14.10
N LEU A 392 0.01 -24.38 13.57
CA LEU A 392 -0.53 -25.23 12.52
C LEU A 392 -1.04 -24.38 11.36
N ARG A 393 -0.69 -24.78 10.15
CA ARG A 393 -1.26 -24.31 8.88
C ARG A 393 -1.34 -25.47 7.90
N LEU A 394 -2.23 -25.41 6.92
CA LEU A 394 -2.03 -26.25 5.74
C LEU A 394 -0.71 -25.86 5.07
N ARG A 395 0.07 -26.87 4.70
CA ARG A 395 1.41 -26.75 4.11
C ARG A 395 1.40 -25.89 2.85
N ASP A 396 0.41 -26.11 1.99
CA ASP A 396 0.27 -25.42 0.72
C ASP A 396 -0.83 -24.37 0.80
N THR A 397 -0.46 -23.10 0.66
CA THR A 397 -1.41 -21.96 0.61
C THR A 397 -2.41 -22.10 -0.54
N ALA A 398 -1.99 -22.73 -1.64
CA ALA A 398 -2.83 -23.13 -2.76
C ALA A 398 -3.95 -24.12 -2.35
N LEU A 399 -3.62 -25.14 -1.55
CA LEU A 399 -4.59 -26.10 -1.01
C LEU A 399 -5.47 -25.45 0.06
N ALA A 400 -4.91 -24.59 0.91
CA ALA A 400 -5.68 -23.79 1.87
C ALA A 400 -6.72 -22.90 1.17
N ALA A 401 -6.34 -22.22 0.08
CA ALA A 401 -7.26 -21.43 -0.73
C ALA A 401 -8.34 -22.29 -1.42
N ALA A 402 -8.02 -23.53 -1.82
CA ALA A 402 -9.00 -24.47 -2.37
C ALA A 402 -9.98 -24.97 -1.30
N ALA A 403 -9.49 -25.40 -0.14
CA ALA A 403 -10.31 -25.80 1.00
C ALA A 403 -11.22 -24.64 1.47
N ARG A 404 -10.71 -23.40 1.53
CA ARG A 404 -11.50 -22.18 1.80
C ARG A 404 -12.64 -21.97 0.80
N ARG A 405 -12.40 -22.19 -0.50
CA ARG A 405 -13.47 -22.15 -1.53
C ARG A 405 -14.48 -23.27 -1.36
N SER A 406 -14.05 -24.47 -0.95
CA SER A 406 -14.92 -25.64 -0.77
C SER A 406 -16.06 -25.42 0.23
N TYR A 407 -15.86 -24.54 1.23
CA TYR A 407 -16.88 -24.13 2.21
C TYR A 407 -17.96 -23.21 1.62
N GLY A 408 -17.69 -22.55 0.49
CA GLY A 408 -18.62 -21.67 -0.21
C GLY A 408 -19.33 -20.67 0.71
N ALA A 409 -20.66 -20.70 0.72
CA ALA A 409 -21.50 -19.80 1.50
C ALA A 409 -21.41 -19.99 3.04
N ALA A 410 -20.83 -21.09 3.52
CA ALA A 410 -20.64 -21.31 4.96
C ALA A 410 -19.42 -20.55 5.53
N LEU A 411 -18.46 -20.15 4.68
CA LEU A 411 -17.19 -19.54 5.11
C LEU A 411 -17.36 -18.34 6.07
N PRO A 412 -18.27 -17.37 5.87
CA PRO A 412 -18.40 -16.23 6.80
C PRO A 412 -18.91 -16.63 8.19
N GLU A 413 -19.75 -17.67 8.30
CA GLU A 413 -20.25 -18.18 9.58
C GLU A 413 -19.19 -19.05 10.28
N LEU A 414 -18.38 -19.81 9.54
CA LEU A 414 -17.20 -20.48 10.08
C LEU A 414 -16.19 -19.45 10.62
N GLN A 415 -15.86 -18.42 9.84
CA GLN A 415 -14.98 -17.32 10.27
C GLN A 415 -15.52 -16.59 11.50
N ARG A 416 -16.84 -16.34 11.57
CA ARG A 416 -17.48 -15.78 12.78
C ARG A 416 -17.32 -16.68 14.00
N LYS A 417 -17.61 -17.98 13.89
CA LYS A 417 -17.45 -18.92 15.01
C LYS A 417 -16.00 -18.99 15.49
N VAL A 418 -15.04 -19.02 14.57
CA VAL A 418 -13.61 -18.94 14.89
C VAL A 418 -13.28 -17.62 15.59
N ALA A 419 -13.66 -16.47 15.03
CA ALA A 419 -13.39 -15.16 15.63
C ALA A 419 -14.00 -15.00 17.04
N THR A 420 -15.23 -15.48 17.27
CA THR A 420 -15.87 -15.48 18.59
C THR A 420 -15.17 -16.42 19.57
N ALA A 421 -14.70 -17.59 19.12
CA ALA A 421 -13.92 -18.52 19.93
C ALA A 421 -12.57 -17.91 20.34
N LEU A 422 -11.92 -17.23 19.40
CA LEU A 422 -10.63 -16.56 19.54
C LEU A 422 -10.74 -15.13 20.11
N ALA A 423 -11.90 -14.71 20.59
CA ALA A 423 -12.13 -13.34 21.06
C ALA A 423 -11.07 -12.93 22.13
N PRO A 424 -10.30 -11.83 21.93
CA PRO A 424 -9.08 -11.60 22.71
C PRO A 424 -9.28 -11.50 24.22
N ARG A 425 -10.42 -10.98 24.70
CA ARG A 425 -10.80 -10.96 26.13
C ARG A 425 -10.75 -12.33 26.81
N ALA A 426 -10.96 -13.40 26.04
CA ALA A 426 -11.03 -14.77 26.52
C ALA A 426 -9.77 -15.59 26.20
N VAL A 427 -8.79 -15.01 25.51
CA VAL A 427 -7.47 -15.59 25.20
C VAL A 427 -6.37 -14.92 26.03
N LEU A 428 -6.31 -13.59 26.03
CA LEU A 428 -5.33 -12.83 26.81
C LEU A 428 -5.61 -12.94 28.31
N THR A 429 -4.55 -13.18 29.06
CA THR A 429 -4.55 -13.11 30.52
C THR A 429 -4.91 -11.72 31.03
N GLU A 430 -5.32 -11.63 32.31
CA GLU A 430 -5.52 -10.32 32.96
C GLU A 430 -4.21 -9.53 33.03
N ALA A 431 -3.07 -10.22 33.14
CA ALA A 431 -1.74 -9.60 33.10
C ALA A 431 -1.45 -8.93 31.74
N GLU A 432 -1.57 -9.66 30.62
CA GLU A 432 -1.35 -9.09 29.29
C GLU A 432 -2.28 -7.90 28.97
N ARG A 433 -3.53 -7.94 29.46
CA ARG A 433 -4.50 -6.83 29.29
C ARG A 433 -4.21 -5.64 30.21
N ALA A 434 -3.72 -5.88 31.44
CA ALA A 434 -3.40 -4.82 32.40
C ALA A 434 -2.01 -4.20 32.18
N ALA A 435 -1.05 -4.96 31.66
CA ALA A 435 0.33 -4.52 31.41
C ALA A 435 0.44 -3.51 30.26
N ALA A 436 -0.60 -3.35 29.44
CA ALA A 436 -0.66 -2.39 28.32
C ALA A 436 0.62 -2.41 27.47
N GLY A 437 1.05 -3.59 27.04
CA GLY A 437 2.21 -3.81 26.18
C GLY A 437 3.57 -3.79 26.88
N ALA A 438 3.66 -3.50 28.18
CA ALA A 438 4.91 -3.50 28.93
C ALA A 438 5.50 -4.92 29.12
N GLU A 439 4.68 -5.97 29.07
CA GLU A 439 5.12 -7.36 29.04
C GLU A 439 5.02 -7.94 27.61
N PRO A 440 5.95 -8.80 27.18
CA PRO A 440 5.88 -9.44 25.87
C PRO A 440 4.65 -10.34 25.75
N LEU A 441 3.74 -10.02 24.83
CA LEU A 441 2.55 -10.82 24.53
C LEU A 441 2.91 -12.29 24.22
N SER A 442 2.07 -13.23 24.68
CA SER A 442 2.13 -14.65 24.29
C SER A 442 1.95 -14.84 22.77
N PRO A 443 2.43 -15.94 22.16
CA PRO A 443 2.16 -16.24 20.75
C PRO A 443 0.67 -16.28 20.43
N GLU A 444 -0.15 -16.79 21.34
CA GLU A 444 -1.61 -16.76 21.27
C GLU A 444 -2.17 -15.34 21.21
N ALA A 445 -1.72 -14.44 22.09
CA ALA A 445 -2.12 -13.04 22.06
C ALA A 445 -1.64 -12.33 20.78
N ARG A 446 -0.40 -12.58 20.33
CA ARG A 446 0.14 -12.06 19.06
C ARG A 446 -0.67 -12.54 17.86
N TYR A 447 -1.10 -13.80 17.84
CA TYR A 447 -1.95 -14.33 16.78
C TYR A 447 -3.29 -13.59 16.73
N VAL A 448 -3.99 -13.53 17.86
CA VAL A 448 -5.36 -12.98 17.94
C VAL A 448 -5.40 -11.47 17.67
N LEU A 449 -4.42 -10.72 18.17
CA LEU A 449 -4.29 -9.29 17.93
C LEU A 449 -3.64 -8.96 16.57
N GLY A 450 -3.07 -9.97 15.91
CA GLY A 450 -2.40 -9.89 14.62
C GLY A 450 -3.19 -10.55 13.49
N PRO A 451 -2.66 -11.61 12.85
CA PRO A 451 -3.35 -12.27 11.73
C PRO A 451 -4.80 -12.69 12.03
N GLY A 452 -5.11 -13.02 13.28
CA GLY A 452 -6.45 -13.38 13.74
C GLY A 452 -7.51 -12.27 13.59
N LEU A 453 -7.11 -11.00 13.42
CA LEU A 453 -8.03 -9.91 13.09
C LEU A 453 -8.75 -10.13 11.74
N ALA A 454 -8.14 -10.88 10.81
CA ALA A 454 -8.79 -11.26 9.56
C ALA A 454 -10.01 -12.18 9.79
N HIS A 455 -9.98 -13.09 10.78
CA HIS A 455 -11.18 -13.85 11.19
C HIS A 455 -12.28 -12.89 11.65
N ALA A 456 -11.92 -11.90 12.47
CA ALA A 456 -12.87 -10.93 13.01
C ALA A 456 -13.50 -10.04 11.92
N ALA A 457 -12.71 -9.62 10.92
CA ALA A 457 -13.22 -8.91 9.75
C ALA A 457 -14.14 -9.80 8.90
N ALA A 458 -13.72 -11.02 8.54
CA ALA A 458 -14.50 -11.94 7.71
C ALA A 458 -15.78 -12.45 8.38
N GLY A 459 -15.80 -12.59 9.71
CA GLY A 459 -16.97 -12.94 10.51
C GLY A 459 -17.93 -11.78 10.81
N GLY A 460 -17.48 -10.53 10.56
CA GLY A 460 -18.23 -9.30 10.84
C GLY A 460 -18.23 -8.87 12.31
N VAL A 461 -17.21 -9.25 13.09
CA VAL A 461 -17.08 -9.00 14.55
C VAL A 461 -15.83 -8.20 14.94
N LEU A 462 -15.10 -7.62 13.97
CA LEU A 462 -13.96 -6.72 14.22
C LEU A 462 -14.34 -5.54 15.13
N ASP A 463 -15.54 -5.01 14.94
CA ASP A 463 -16.12 -3.96 15.77
C ASP A 463 -16.22 -4.39 17.26
N ASP A 464 -16.62 -5.64 17.54
CA ASP A 464 -16.74 -6.16 18.91
C ASP A 464 -15.39 -6.43 19.56
N VAL A 465 -14.38 -6.80 18.76
CA VAL A 465 -12.97 -6.93 19.20
C VAL A 465 -12.41 -5.57 19.64
N LEU A 466 -12.69 -4.52 18.86
CA LEU A 466 -12.18 -3.15 19.09
C LEU A 466 -13.03 -2.35 20.09
N ALA A 467 -14.21 -2.85 20.48
CA ALA A 467 -15.04 -2.23 21.50
C ALA A 467 -14.38 -2.13 22.88
N ASP A 468 -13.26 -2.83 23.11
CA ASP A 468 -12.40 -2.68 24.28
C ASP A 468 -11.17 -1.79 23.97
N PRO A 469 -11.02 -0.61 24.59
CA PRO A 469 -9.86 0.26 24.39
C PRO A 469 -8.51 -0.40 24.68
N ALA A 470 -8.43 -1.33 25.63
CA ALA A 470 -7.18 -2.03 25.95
C ALA A 470 -6.77 -2.98 24.81
N LEU A 471 -7.75 -3.63 24.17
CA LEU A 471 -7.49 -4.48 23.01
C LEU A 471 -7.18 -3.64 21.77
N ALA A 472 -7.89 -2.52 21.57
CA ALA A 472 -7.60 -1.55 20.52
C ALA A 472 -6.17 -0.97 20.64
N PHE A 473 -5.65 -0.76 21.85
CA PHE A 473 -4.25 -0.39 22.05
C PHE A 473 -3.28 -1.51 21.64
N LEU A 474 -3.59 -2.78 21.94
CA LEU A 474 -2.70 -3.91 21.70
C LEU A 474 -2.73 -4.47 20.26
N VAL A 475 -3.59 -3.97 19.36
CA VAL A 475 -3.70 -4.54 18.00
C VAL A 475 -2.46 -4.34 17.13
N ASP A 476 -2.27 -5.30 16.23
CA ASP A 476 -1.28 -5.24 15.18
C ASP A 476 -1.70 -4.22 14.10
N LEU A 477 -1.25 -2.97 14.17
CA LEU A 477 -1.67 -1.93 13.22
C LEU A 477 -1.58 -2.33 11.72
N PRO A 478 -0.53 -3.04 11.24
CA PRO A 478 -0.50 -3.55 9.86
C PRO A 478 -1.60 -4.59 9.55
N SER A 479 -1.83 -5.57 10.42
CA SER A 479 -2.89 -6.58 10.24
C SER A 479 -4.30 -5.99 10.47
N PHE A 480 -4.40 -4.92 11.27
CA PHE A 480 -5.60 -4.13 11.44
C PHE A 480 -5.96 -3.37 10.14
N ASP A 481 -5.01 -2.69 9.48
CA ASP A 481 -5.28 -2.00 8.20
C ASP A 481 -5.77 -2.98 7.12
N ASP A 482 -5.15 -4.17 7.06
CA ASP A 482 -5.57 -5.31 6.21
C ASP A 482 -7.02 -5.76 6.50
N ALA A 483 -7.38 -5.87 7.79
CA ALA A 483 -8.69 -6.32 8.27
C ALA A 483 -9.78 -5.24 8.13
N ASP A 484 -9.47 -3.97 8.42
CA ASP A 484 -10.38 -2.83 8.37
C ASP A 484 -10.94 -2.61 6.96
N GLY A 485 -10.05 -2.71 5.96
CA GLY A 485 -10.41 -2.63 4.54
C GLY A 485 -11.47 -3.65 4.12
N HIS A 486 -11.60 -4.76 4.84
CA HIS A 486 -12.56 -5.85 4.58
C HIS A 486 -13.82 -5.79 5.44
N ALA A 487 -13.69 -5.38 6.71
CA ALA A 487 -14.84 -5.19 7.60
C ALA A 487 -15.77 -4.05 7.16
N GLY A 488 -15.34 -3.17 6.24
CA GLY A 488 -16.17 -2.10 5.68
C GLY A 488 -16.52 -1.02 6.71
N ARG A 489 -17.49 -0.15 6.40
CA ARG A 489 -17.89 0.93 7.33
C ARG A 489 -18.72 0.35 8.50
N SER A 490 -18.17 0.40 9.71
CA SER A 490 -18.89 0.16 10.97
C SER A 490 -20.26 0.89 11.01
N PRO A 491 -21.31 0.33 11.63
CA PRO A 491 -22.56 1.04 11.88
C PRO A 491 -22.46 2.06 13.04
N ARG A 492 -21.53 1.85 13.99
CA ARG A 492 -21.44 2.57 15.28
C ARG A 492 -20.55 3.82 15.18
N PRO A 493 -21.01 5.03 15.54
CA PRO A 493 -20.20 6.26 15.44
C PRO A 493 -18.89 6.23 16.26
N ASP A 494 -18.96 5.67 17.46
CA ASP A 494 -17.86 5.43 18.39
C ASP A 494 -16.81 4.46 17.81
N LEU A 495 -17.25 3.32 17.26
CA LEU A 495 -16.33 2.35 16.65
C LEU A 495 -15.78 2.83 15.29
N ARG A 496 -16.51 3.68 14.56
CA ARG A 496 -15.95 4.43 13.42
C ARG A 496 -14.82 5.35 13.86
N ALA A 497 -14.99 6.09 14.96
CA ALA A 497 -13.94 6.96 15.51
C ALA A 497 -12.71 6.13 15.91
N ARG A 498 -12.90 4.99 16.57
CA ARG A 498 -11.81 4.07 16.96
C ARG A 498 -11.07 3.47 15.77
N ARG A 499 -11.80 2.93 14.79
CA ARG A 499 -11.20 2.33 13.58
C ARG A 499 -10.48 3.37 12.74
N ARG A 500 -10.99 4.60 12.68
CA ARG A 500 -10.26 5.77 12.16
C ARG A 500 -8.99 6.04 12.96
N ALA A 501 -9.06 6.13 14.29
CA ALA A 501 -7.90 6.41 15.14
C ALA A 501 -6.76 5.38 14.96
N LEU A 502 -7.10 4.10 14.80
CA LEU A 502 -6.14 3.03 14.51
C LEU A 502 -5.54 3.14 13.11
N GLY A 503 -6.36 3.37 12.07
CA GLY A 503 -5.85 3.60 10.70
C GLY A 503 -5.02 4.89 10.58
N GLN A 504 -5.31 5.90 11.41
CA GLN A 504 -4.48 7.10 11.55
C GLN A 504 -3.17 6.81 12.29
N ALA A 505 -3.18 5.97 13.33
CA ALA A 505 -1.96 5.54 13.99
C ALA A 505 -1.07 4.73 13.02
N SER A 506 -1.65 3.82 12.23
CA SER A 506 -0.97 3.08 11.16
C SER A 506 -0.34 4.01 10.11
N ARG A 507 -1.00 5.14 9.77
CA ARG A 507 -0.42 6.18 8.89
C ARG A 507 0.76 6.91 9.53
N LEU A 508 0.69 7.23 10.83
CA LEU A 508 1.79 7.84 11.58
C LEU A 508 2.96 6.87 11.82
N TYR A 509 2.76 5.56 11.67
CA TYR A 509 3.85 4.59 11.64
C TYR A 509 4.41 4.45 10.22
N VAL A 510 5.60 4.99 10.04
CA VAL A 510 6.38 4.87 8.82
C VAL A 510 7.72 4.23 9.19
N GLY A 511 7.82 2.92 8.97
CA GLY A 511 9.01 2.12 9.31
C GLY A 511 8.70 0.67 9.71
N PRO A 512 9.71 -0.22 9.71
CA PRO A 512 9.63 -1.48 10.43
C PRO A 512 9.46 -1.19 11.94
N ARG A 513 8.93 -2.17 12.67
CA ARG A 513 8.55 -1.97 14.08
C ARG A 513 9.75 -1.92 15.03
N THR A 514 10.17 -0.71 15.36
CA THR A 514 10.99 -0.41 16.54
C THR A 514 10.30 0.54 17.53
N GLY A 515 9.13 1.09 17.17
CA GLY A 515 8.38 2.03 18.00
C GLY A 515 8.01 1.45 19.36
N HIS A 516 8.60 2.02 20.43
CA HIS A 516 8.31 1.64 21.81
C HIS A 516 6.82 1.80 22.15
N VAL A 517 6.35 1.01 23.12
CA VAL A 517 5.01 1.10 23.74
C VAL A 517 4.63 2.55 24.08
N SER A 518 5.59 3.36 24.52
CA SER A 518 5.44 4.77 24.84
C SER A 518 5.16 5.67 23.63
N GLU A 519 5.80 5.40 22.49
CA GLU A 519 5.54 6.11 21.23
C GLU A 519 4.18 5.73 20.66
N HIS A 520 3.79 4.46 20.83
CA HIS A 520 2.47 3.94 20.47
C HIS A 520 1.35 4.61 21.27
N ALA A 521 1.49 4.69 22.59
CA ALA A 521 0.52 5.36 23.47
C ALA A 521 0.42 6.87 23.19
N SER A 522 1.50 7.51 22.74
CA SER A 522 1.51 8.90 22.31
C SER A 522 0.77 9.07 20.97
N ARG A 523 1.19 8.36 19.92
CA ARG A 523 0.57 8.41 18.58
C ARG A 523 -0.91 8.05 18.62
N LEU A 524 -1.28 6.95 19.29
CA LEU A 524 -2.68 6.53 19.40
C LEU A 524 -3.51 7.50 20.26
N GLY A 525 -2.92 8.14 21.27
CA GLY A 525 -3.57 9.18 22.05
C GLY A 525 -3.92 10.41 21.22
N LEU A 526 -2.98 10.86 20.36
CA LEU A 526 -3.25 11.91 19.38
C LEU A 526 -4.35 11.49 18.42
N THR A 527 -4.22 10.33 17.76
CA THR A 527 -5.18 9.95 16.71
C THR A 527 -6.57 9.63 17.25
N ALA A 528 -6.68 9.16 18.49
CA ALA A 528 -7.95 9.04 19.21
C ALA A 528 -8.59 10.41 19.44
N SER A 529 -7.83 11.40 19.93
CA SER A 529 -8.32 12.78 20.09
C SER A 529 -8.75 13.40 18.75
N VAL A 530 -7.93 13.25 17.69
CA VAL A 530 -8.17 13.78 16.34
C VAL A 530 -9.38 13.12 15.66
N CYS A 531 -9.69 11.86 15.99
CA CYS A 531 -10.82 11.13 15.41
C CYS A 531 -12.10 11.17 16.26
N GLY A 532 -12.09 11.79 17.45
CA GLY A 532 -13.22 11.83 18.39
C GLY A 532 -13.44 10.56 19.21
N ASP A 533 -12.45 9.66 19.29
CA ASP A 533 -12.51 8.48 20.18
C ASP A 533 -12.05 8.88 21.60
N HIS A 534 -12.90 9.66 22.26
CA HIS A 534 -12.65 10.12 23.63
C HIS A 534 -12.49 8.95 24.62
N GLU A 535 -13.16 7.81 24.41
CA GLU A 535 -13.04 6.65 25.30
C GLU A 535 -11.62 6.04 25.26
N LEU A 536 -11.02 5.93 24.08
CA LEU A 536 -9.64 5.44 23.93
C LEU A 536 -8.60 6.44 24.44
N ALA A 537 -8.78 7.74 24.16
CA ALA A 537 -7.91 8.80 24.68
C ALA A 537 -7.94 8.85 26.22
N ASP A 538 -9.12 8.79 26.81
CA ASP A 538 -9.34 8.69 28.26
C ASP A 538 -8.78 7.39 28.85
N TRP A 539 -8.91 6.26 28.16
CA TRP A 539 -8.36 4.99 28.63
C TRP A 539 -6.84 5.06 28.70
N LEU A 540 -6.17 5.60 27.66
CA LEU A 540 -4.73 5.85 27.66
C LEU A 540 -4.29 6.81 28.79
N LEU A 541 -5.15 7.76 29.18
CA LEU A 541 -4.93 8.60 30.36
C LEU A 541 -5.07 7.84 31.68
N ARG A 542 -6.12 7.04 31.86
CA ARG A 542 -6.42 6.30 33.11
C ARG A 542 -5.55 5.06 33.34
N ALA A 543 -5.16 4.35 32.28
CA ALA A 543 -4.38 3.12 32.36
C ALA A 543 -2.91 3.35 32.76
N GLY A 544 -2.45 4.61 32.82
CA GLY A 544 -1.09 4.94 33.25
C GLY A 544 0.01 4.52 32.27
N VAL A 545 -0.36 4.17 31.03
CA VAL A 545 0.60 3.73 29.99
C VAL A 545 1.67 4.81 29.83
N PRO A 546 2.98 4.43 29.91
CA PRO A 546 4.07 5.34 29.62
C PRO A 546 3.87 6.00 28.26
N ARG A 547 4.27 7.26 28.15
CA ARG A 547 4.17 8.07 26.93
C ARG A 547 5.42 8.93 26.82
N ILE A 548 5.76 9.30 25.58
CA ILE A 548 6.82 10.27 25.32
C ILE A 548 6.20 11.69 25.33
N TRP A 549 4.98 11.82 24.83
CA TRP A 549 4.14 13.01 24.98
C TRP A 549 2.65 12.66 25.06
N ARG A 550 1.82 13.58 25.57
CA ARG A 550 0.36 13.49 25.62
C ARG A 550 -0.29 14.70 24.97
N THR A 551 -1.30 14.47 24.14
CA THR A 551 -2.21 15.52 23.67
C THR A 551 -3.10 15.96 24.83
N LEU A 552 -3.19 17.26 25.10
CA LEU A 552 -4.10 17.85 26.08
C LEU A 552 -5.45 18.19 25.42
N TRP A 553 -5.40 18.78 24.23
CA TRP A 553 -6.53 18.97 23.32
C TRP A 553 -6.01 19.09 21.88
N SER A 554 -6.87 18.80 20.89
CA SER A 554 -6.54 19.00 19.47
C SER A 554 -7.76 19.37 18.63
N HIS A 555 -7.60 20.40 17.80
CA HIS A 555 -8.51 20.78 16.70
C HIS A 555 -7.77 20.53 15.40
N TRP A 556 -7.67 19.25 15.03
CA TRP A 556 -6.72 18.78 14.03
C TRP A 556 -7.38 17.96 12.93
N ARG A 557 -6.84 18.00 11.70
CA ARG A 557 -7.33 17.21 10.57
C ARG A 557 -6.74 15.80 10.59
N PRO A 558 -7.54 14.73 10.44
CA PRO A 558 -7.01 13.40 10.14
C PRO A 558 -6.26 13.36 8.80
N LEU A 559 -5.20 12.56 8.73
CA LEU A 559 -4.38 12.35 7.53
C LEU A 559 -5.19 11.56 6.48
N GLY A 560 -5.35 12.09 5.27
CA GLY A 560 -6.18 11.50 4.22
C GLY A 560 -7.68 11.82 4.31
N ALA A 561 -8.11 12.61 5.30
CA ALA A 561 -9.45 13.18 5.28
C ALA A 561 -9.42 14.49 4.46
N PHE A 562 -10.26 14.58 3.43
CA PHE A 562 -10.26 15.70 2.49
C PHE A 562 -11.57 16.49 2.47
N GLU A 563 -12.68 15.86 2.90
CA GLU A 563 -13.98 16.53 2.94
C GLU A 563 -14.20 17.16 4.33
N PRO A 564 -14.71 18.41 4.42
CA PRO A 564 -15.00 19.05 5.72
C PRO A 564 -15.89 18.20 6.63
N ALA A 565 -16.84 17.46 6.03
CA ALA A 565 -17.77 16.58 6.73
C ALA A 565 -17.13 15.26 7.26
N GLU A 566 -15.82 15.03 7.05
CA GLU A 566 -15.13 13.84 7.56
C GLU A 566 -14.45 14.05 8.91
N PHE A 567 -14.35 15.29 9.41
CA PHE A 567 -13.69 15.66 10.68
C PHE A 567 -14.47 16.75 11.44
N ASP A 568 -13.90 17.27 12.53
CA ASP A 568 -14.61 18.14 13.49
C ASP A 568 -15.03 19.48 12.86
N GLY A 569 -16.26 19.91 13.16
CA GLY A 569 -16.77 21.23 12.82
C GLY A 569 -16.15 22.37 13.64
N ALA A 570 -15.45 22.07 14.73
CA ALA A 570 -14.61 23.02 15.47
C ALA A 570 -13.23 23.27 14.81
N TRP A 571 -12.87 22.51 13.77
CA TRP A 571 -11.58 22.66 13.07
C TRP A 571 -11.42 24.07 12.46
N PRO A 572 -10.40 24.86 12.85
CA PRO A 572 -10.26 26.26 12.43
C PRO A 572 -9.69 26.43 11.01
N GLY A 573 -9.40 25.32 10.32
CA GLY A 573 -8.52 25.29 9.15
C GLY A 573 -7.04 25.39 9.51
N PRO A 574 -6.14 25.43 8.51
CA PRO A 574 -4.83 26.02 8.64
C PRO A 574 -4.83 27.31 9.48
N VAL A 575 -3.97 27.37 10.50
CA VAL A 575 -3.87 28.50 11.43
C VAL A 575 -2.41 28.85 11.75
N GLY A 576 -2.11 30.15 11.81
CA GLY A 576 -0.90 30.70 12.43
C GLY A 576 -1.24 31.50 13.70
N LEU A 577 -0.26 31.73 14.56
CA LEU A 577 -0.44 32.55 15.76
C LEU A 577 -0.51 34.04 15.39
N HIS A 578 -1.42 34.77 16.03
CA HIS A 578 -1.48 36.22 15.92
C HIS A 578 -1.03 36.96 17.19
N GLY A 579 -1.33 36.44 18.39
CA GLY A 579 -0.90 37.06 19.65
C GLY A 579 -1.44 36.38 20.90
N TRP A 580 -1.05 36.88 22.07
CA TRP A 580 -1.42 36.36 23.38
C TRP A 580 -2.12 37.40 24.25
N ARG A 581 -2.88 36.93 25.26
CA ARG A 581 -3.35 37.74 26.40
C ARG A 581 -3.61 36.88 27.65
N SER A 582 -3.62 37.51 28.82
CA SER A 582 -4.10 36.94 30.08
C SER A 582 -5.42 37.59 30.48
N VAL A 583 -6.46 36.80 30.73
CA VAL A 583 -7.82 37.26 31.11
C VAL A 583 -8.31 36.43 32.29
N GLU A 584 -8.69 37.09 33.38
CA GLU A 584 -9.22 36.44 34.61
C GLU A 584 -8.30 35.36 35.23
N GLY A 585 -7.00 35.40 34.90
CA GLY A 585 -6.00 34.41 35.33
C GLY A 585 -5.82 33.23 34.37
N GLY A 586 -6.66 33.10 33.34
CA GLY A 586 -6.49 32.16 32.23
C GLY A 586 -5.68 32.78 31.09
N GLN A 587 -4.76 32.01 30.50
CA GLN A 587 -4.10 32.41 29.26
C GLN A 587 -4.97 32.10 28.03
N GLN A 588 -4.96 33.02 27.07
CA GLN A 588 -5.65 32.92 25.80
C GLN A 588 -4.70 33.30 24.66
N PHE A 589 -4.85 32.63 23.52
CA PHE A 589 -4.12 32.90 22.30
C PHE A 589 -5.08 33.23 21.17
N CYS A 590 -4.66 34.11 20.26
CA CYS A 590 -5.39 34.42 19.04
C CYS A 590 -4.73 33.70 17.87
N THR A 591 -5.49 32.92 17.11
CA THR A 591 -5.05 32.41 15.82
C THR A 591 -5.71 33.18 14.68
N ARG A 592 -5.03 33.22 13.54
CA ARG A 592 -5.59 33.65 12.27
C ARG A 592 -5.74 32.43 11.35
N SER A 593 -6.97 32.19 10.89
CA SER A 593 -7.27 31.12 9.93
C SER A 593 -6.83 31.52 8.53
N GLU A 594 -5.99 30.71 7.86
CA GLU A 594 -5.58 30.95 6.47
C GLU A 594 -6.72 30.69 5.47
N LEU A 595 -7.80 30.01 5.89
CA LEU A 595 -8.94 29.70 5.04
C LEU A 595 -9.95 30.86 4.99
N SER A 596 -10.24 31.44 6.15
CA SER A 596 -11.28 32.48 6.31
C SER A 596 -10.71 33.89 6.48
N GLY A 597 -9.38 34.01 6.69
CA GLY A 597 -8.69 35.24 7.05
C GLY A 597 -8.99 35.75 8.46
N ARG A 598 -9.97 35.14 9.16
CA ARG A 598 -10.52 35.59 10.44
C ARG A 598 -9.60 35.31 11.62
N TYR A 599 -9.76 36.14 12.63
CA TYR A 599 -9.13 36.06 13.94
C TYR A 599 -10.10 35.40 14.93
N GLN A 600 -9.63 34.39 15.65
CA GLN A 600 -10.38 33.74 16.71
C GLN A 600 -9.52 33.68 17.97
N TRP A 601 -10.10 34.03 19.13
CA TRP A 601 -9.47 33.81 20.43
C TRP A 601 -9.82 32.42 20.95
N TRP A 602 -8.86 31.81 21.64
CA TRP A 602 -8.95 30.47 22.19
C TRP A 602 -8.37 30.44 23.61
N THR A 603 -8.94 29.63 24.49
CA THR A 603 -8.34 29.31 25.79
C THR A 603 -7.12 28.39 25.59
N LEU A 604 -6.04 28.62 26.33
CA LEU A 604 -4.91 27.68 26.32
C LEU A 604 -5.23 26.37 27.06
N ALA A 605 -6.13 26.41 28.06
CA ALA A 605 -6.39 25.30 28.96
C ALA A 605 -7.11 24.11 28.29
N ASP A 606 -8.16 24.37 27.51
CA ASP A 606 -9.03 23.37 26.88
C ASP A 606 -9.29 23.61 25.39
N GLY A 607 -8.66 24.62 24.78
CA GLY A 607 -8.79 24.91 23.35
C GLY A 607 -10.18 25.38 22.94
N THR A 608 -10.99 25.92 23.85
CA THR A 608 -12.34 26.38 23.54
C THR A 608 -12.34 27.79 22.91
N PRO A 609 -13.19 28.07 21.91
CA PRO A 609 -13.25 29.37 21.26
C PRO A 609 -13.89 30.44 22.17
N VAL A 610 -13.20 31.56 22.34
CA VAL A 610 -13.60 32.68 23.20
C VAL A 610 -14.21 33.80 22.36
N GLY A 611 -15.54 33.87 22.34
CA GLY A 611 -16.29 34.87 21.56
C GLY A 611 -16.35 34.56 20.06
N GLU A 612 -16.99 35.45 19.30
CA GLU A 612 -17.17 35.29 17.85
C GLU A 612 -15.90 35.62 17.06
N SER A 613 -15.72 34.93 15.93
CA SER A 613 -14.59 35.13 15.01
C SER A 613 -14.65 36.51 14.33
N SER A 614 -13.60 37.32 14.47
CA SER A 614 -13.51 38.66 13.88
C SER A 614 -12.87 38.65 12.49
N THR A 615 -13.23 39.60 11.62
CA THR A 615 -12.47 39.92 10.40
C THR A 615 -11.38 40.98 10.64
N GLU A 616 -11.48 41.74 11.72
CA GLU A 616 -10.51 42.76 12.14
C GLU A 616 -9.55 42.18 13.20
N PRO A 617 -8.25 42.52 13.17
CA PRO A 617 -7.29 42.08 14.18
C PRO A 617 -7.63 42.69 15.57
N PRO A 618 -7.40 41.97 16.68
CA PRO A 618 -7.72 42.46 18.02
C PRO A 618 -6.77 43.58 18.49
N ASP A 619 -7.35 44.67 18.99
CA ASP A 619 -6.65 45.86 19.54
C ASP A 619 -5.63 45.54 20.66
N VAL A 620 -5.85 44.43 21.38
CA VAL A 620 -5.01 43.99 22.50
C VAL A 620 -4.40 42.64 22.16
N SER A 621 -3.19 42.68 21.62
CA SER A 621 -2.27 41.55 21.52
C SER A 621 -0.92 41.96 22.11
N GLU A 622 -0.38 41.14 23.01
CA GLU A 622 1.05 41.16 23.26
C GLU A 622 1.71 40.44 22.08
N GLU A 623 2.74 41.05 21.47
CA GLU A 623 3.49 40.40 20.39
C GLU A 623 4.10 39.10 20.93
N PRO A 624 4.00 37.97 20.18
CA PRO A 624 4.70 36.75 20.55
C PRO A 624 6.20 37.03 20.49
N SER A 625 6.84 37.05 21.67
CA SER A 625 8.13 37.70 21.86
C SER A 625 9.30 36.84 21.34
N LYS A 626 9.47 36.81 20.02
CA LYS A 626 10.53 36.08 19.28
C LYS A 626 11.96 36.35 19.76
N SER A 627 12.18 37.44 20.51
CA SER A 627 13.45 37.79 21.15
C SER A 627 13.30 38.10 22.65
N GLY A 628 12.19 37.70 23.27
CA GLY A 628 11.77 38.04 24.63
C GLY A 628 12.52 37.31 25.75
N GLY A 629 13.81 37.01 25.55
CA GLY A 629 14.67 36.40 26.57
C GLY A 629 14.09 35.10 27.13
N ALA A 630 13.84 34.11 26.27
CA ALA A 630 13.47 32.77 26.70
C ALA A 630 14.56 32.22 27.64
N ALA A 631 14.32 32.31 28.95
CA ALA A 631 14.99 31.46 29.92
C ALA A 631 14.67 30.03 29.49
N ALA A 632 15.70 29.32 28.99
CA ALA A 632 15.52 28.12 28.19
C ALA A 632 14.49 27.20 28.83
N GLY A 633 13.37 26.99 28.14
CA GLY A 633 12.36 26.05 28.59
C GLY A 633 13.00 24.67 28.71
N PRO A 634 12.43 23.73 29.48
CA PRO A 634 12.97 22.38 29.60
C PRO A 634 12.91 21.58 28.28
N MET A 635 12.48 22.20 27.17
CA MET A 635 12.33 21.58 25.86
C MET A 635 12.75 22.51 24.72
N GLU A 636 13.12 21.85 23.63
CA GLU A 636 13.45 22.40 22.33
C GLU A 636 12.59 21.70 21.27
N VAL A 637 12.23 22.42 20.21
CA VAL A 637 11.45 21.89 19.09
C VAL A 637 12.39 21.71 17.91
N VAL A 638 12.44 20.50 17.38
CA VAL A 638 13.30 20.12 16.27
C VAL A 638 12.45 20.09 15.00
N LEU A 639 12.72 21.03 14.09
CA LEU A 639 12.07 21.11 12.78
C LEU A 639 13.05 20.73 11.66
N ASP A 640 14.27 21.28 11.69
CA ASP A 640 15.23 21.19 10.59
C ASP A 640 16.19 19.98 10.62
N GLU A 641 16.20 19.17 11.71
CA GLU A 641 17.17 18.05 11.87
C GLU A 641 16.57 16.65 11.61
N LEU A 642 15.24 16.55 11.49
CA LEU A 642 14.49 15.29 11.42
C LEU A 642 13.48 15.33 10.25
N ASP A 643 13.95 15.80 9.09
CA ASP A 643 13.13 16.38 8.01
C ASP A 643 11.76 15.75 7.78
N ALA A 644 10.78 16.59 7.48
CA ALA A 644 9.40 16.21 7.28
C ALA A 644 8.70 15.66 8.55
N TRP A 645 9.31 15.75 9.74
CA TRP A 645 8.65 15.53 11.04
C TRP A 645 8.95 16.60 12.09
N VAL A 646 7.92 17.02 12.81
CA VAL A 646 8.09 17.85 14.02
C VAL A 646 8.50 16.98 15.19
N GLY A 647 9.71 17.22 15.69
CA GLY A 647 10.25 16.64 16.91
C GLY A 647 10.14 17.58 18.12
N VAL A 648 10.00 17.02 19.32
CA VAL A 648 10.23 17.73 20.60
C VAL A 648 11.27 16.98 21.41
N ARG A 649 12.29 17.67 21.93
CA ARG A 649 13.35 17.10 22.79
C ARG A 649 13.51 17.89 24.09
N PRO A 650 14.10 17.31 25.16
CA PRO A 650 14.56 18.10 26.30
C PRO A 650 15.62 19.13 25.86
N ALA A 651 15.58 20.34 26.41
CA ALA A 651 16.50 21.40 25.98
C ALA A 651 17.95 21.10 26.41
N GLY A 652 18.89 21.15 25.46
CA GLY A 652 20.31 20.85 25.68
C GLY A 652 20.67 19.36 25.57
N GLU A 653 19.73 18.51 25.15
CA GLU A 653 19.95 17.08 24.89
C GLU A 653 20.08 16.86 23.37
N GLU A 654 21.27 17.11 22.80
CA GLU A 654 21.53 17.14 21.34
C GLU A 654 21.37 15.78 20.62
N SER A 655 20.93 14.71 21.29
CA SER A 655 20.74 13.39 20.67
C SER A 655 19.48 13.34 19.77
N PRO A 656 19.58 12.84 18.52
CA PRO A 656 18.42 12.55 17.68
C PRO A 656 17.45 11.55 18.33
N ASP A 657 17.99 10.60 19.08
CA ASP A 657 17.27 9.55 19.82
C ASP A 657 16.56 10.09 21.07
N ALA A 658 16.98 11.24 21.59
CA ALA A 658 16.28 11.92 22.69
C ALA A 658 15.07 12.75 22.23
N THR A 659 14.89 12.94 20.92
CA THR A 659 13.77 13.69 20.36
C THR A 659 12.52 12.81 20.23
N ALA A 660 11.32 13.38 20.21
CA ALA A 660 10.04 12.68 20.07
C ALA A 660 9.25 13.20 18.87
N LEU A 661 9.01 12.37 17.85
CA LEU A 661 8.18 12.77 16.70
C LEU A 661 6.72 12.92 17.14
N VAL A 662 6.07 14.02 16.74
CA VAL A 662 4.65 14.27 17.01
C VAL A 662 3.80 13.99 15.78
N CYS A 663 4.10 14.67 14.67
CA CYS A 663 3.40 14.55 13.40
C CYS A 663 4.30 15.05 12.25
N PRO A 664 3.98 14.76 10.97
CA PRO A 664 4.79 15.21 9.86
C PRO A 664 4.79 16.75 9.73
N GLU A 665 5.95 17.33 9.43
CA GLU A 665 6.22 18.77 9.34
C GLU A 665 5.22 19.48 8.41
N GLY A 666 4.85 18.87 7.28
CA GLY A 666 3.88 19.42 6.32
C GLY A 666 2.47 19.69 6.88
N HIS A 667 2.19 19.34 8.14
CA HIS A 667 0.96 19.64 8.87
C HIS A 667 1.10 20.77 9.90
N VAL A 668 2.32 21.18 10.25
CA VAL A 668 2.66 22.20 11.26
C VAL A 668 3.40 23.36 10.57
N GLY A 669 3.00 24.60 10.84
CA GLY A 669 3.68 25.81 10.36
C GLY A 669 4.42 26.57 11.46
N GLU A 670 3.99 26.41 12.71
CA GLU A 670 4.58 27.06 13.88
C GLU A 670 4.50 26.14 15.10
N VAL A 671 5.52 26.20 15.96
CA VAL A 671 5.45 25.58 17.30
C VAL A 671 5.91 26.58 18.35
N HIS A 672 5.10 26.74 19.39
CA HIS A 672 5.32 27.67 20.49
C HIS A 672 5.56 26.86 21.77
N PRO A 673 6.82 26.77 22.25
CA PRO A 673 7.11 26.10 23.52
C PRO A 673 6.56 26.93 24.69
N LEU A 674 6.09 26.24 25.73
CA LEU A 674 5.36 26.81 26.86
C LEU A 674 5.94 26.31 28.19
N PRO A 675 5.69 27.03 29.30
CA PRO A 675 6.06 26.57 30.64
C PRO A 675 5.49 25.17 30.96
N SER A 676 6.18 24.44 31.84
CA SER A 676 5.78 23.11 32.32
C SER A 676 5.71 22.04 31.23
N GLU A 677 6.78 21.89 30.43
CA GLU A 677 6.96 20.81 29.45
C GLU A 677 5.86 20.74 28.36
N ARG A 678 5.31 21.90 27.97
CA ARG A 678 4.23 22.03 26.98
C ARG A 678 4.69 22.64 25.66
N ALA A 679 3.99 22.31 24.58
CA ALA A 679 4.15 22.94 23.27
C ALA A 679 2.80 23.07 22.56
N LEU A 680 2.51 24.27 22.05
CA LEU A 680 1.37 24.55 21.17
C LEU A 680 1.83 24.44 19.72
N LEU A 681 1.30 23.47 18.98
CA LEU A 681 1.58 23.26 17.55
C LEU A 681 0.41 23.87 16.74
N LEU A 682 0.75 24.69 15.75
CA LEU A 682 -0.20 25.34 14.84
C LEU A 682 0.25 25.08 13.38
N GLY A 683 -0.67 24.91 12.44
CA GLY A 683 -0.30 24.78 11.03
C GLY A 683 -1.41 24.30 10.11
N ARG A 684 -1.03 23.72 8.96
CA ARG A 684 -1.94 23.31 7.88
C ARG A 684 -3.04 22.32 8.31
N SER A 685 -2.79 21.49 9.32
CA SER A 685 -3.79 20.57 9.86
C SER A 685 -4.59 21.14 11.02
N GLY A 686 -4.44 22.40 11.39
CA GLY A 686 -5.14 23.03 12.52
C GLY A 686 -4.21 23.30 13.69
N MET A 687 -4.63 22.94 14.90
CA MET A 687 -3.87 23.21 16.13
C MET A 687 -4.02 22.11 17.18
N MET A 688 -2.97 21.90 17.98
CA MET A 688 -2.99 21.01 19.15
C MET A 688 -2.09 21.54 20.26
N LEU A 689 -2.45 21.27 21.51
CA LEU A 689 -1.57 21.45 22.67
C LEU A 689 -1.09 20.08 23.15
N ILE A 690 0.23 19.90 23.22
CA ILE A 690 0.85 18.72 23.82
C ILE A 690 1.59 19.08 25.11
N GLU A 691 1.74 18.07 25.96
CA GLU A 691 2.66 18.07 27.10
C GLU A 691 3.57 16.85 26.94
N VAL A 692 4.88 17.07 26.95
CA VAL A 692 5.88 16.00 26.88
C VAL A 692 6.00 15.36 28.27
N ALA A 693 6.39 14.10 28.32
CA ALA A 693 6.68 13.37 29.54
C ALA A 693 8.14 12.93 29.54
N GLN A 694 8.75 12.85 30.72
CA GLN A 694 10.19 12.60 30.92
C GLN A 694 10.66 11.15 30.61
N GLY A 695 9.99 10.46 29.69
CA GLY A 695 10.41 9.16 29.16
C GLY A 695 11.42 9.33 28.02
N ARG A 696 12.58 8.69 28.14
CA ARG A 696 13.55 8.60 27.04
C ARG A 696 12.94 7.84 25.85
N PRO A 697 13.03 8.35 24.61
CA PRO A 697 12.81 7.55 23.42
C PRO A 697 13.96 6.54 23.21
N GLY A 698 13.77 5.62 22.27
CA GLY A 698 14.82 4.70 21.80
C GLY A 698 15.44 5.17 20.48
N GLU A 699 16.49 4.47 20.03
CA GLU A 699 17.29 4.83 18.85
C GLU A 699 16.46 5.00 17.56
N ARG A 700 16.85 5.97 16.73
CA ARG A 700 16.08 6.45 15.57
C ARG A 700 16.69 6.15 14.20
N ALA A 701 15.82 6.23 13.17
CA ALA A 701 16.15 6.17 11.75
C ALA A 701 15.30 7.17 10.93
N LEU A 702 15.94 8.24 10.44
CA LEU A 702 15.49 9.35 9.55
C LEU A 702 16.78 10.00 8.94
N PRO A 703 16.78 11.07 8.10
CA PRO A 703 15.77 11.75 7.24
C PRO A 703 16.20 11.58 5.73
N PRO A 704 16.11 12.47 4.67
CA PRO A 704 15.62 13.87 4.54
C PRO A 704 14.90 14.38 3.22
N ARG A 705 13.93 15.34 3.30
CA ARG A 705 13.83 16.64 2.52
C ARG A 705 12.44 17.37 2.43
N PRO A 706 12.38 18.72 2.13
CA PRO A 706 11.18 19.60 2.30
C PRO A 706 10.64 20.34 1.03
N ARG A 707 9.43 20.98 1.10
CA ARG A 707 8.97 22.19 0.30
C ARG A 707 7.56 22.78 0.66
N ALA A 708 7.10 23.82 -0.07
CA ALA A 708 6.29 24.98 0.42
C ALA A 708 4.72 24.95 0.33
N LEU A 709 4.04 26.12 0.42
CA LEU A 709 2.67 26.37 0.96
C LEU A 709 1.64 27.05 0.01
N SER A 710 0.33 26.80 0.22
CA SER A 710 -0.83 27.70 -0.08
C SER A 710 -2.19 27.08 0.36
N SER A 711 -3.31 27.83 0.34
CA SER A 711 -4.64 27.44 0.87
C SER A 711 -5.78 27.37 -0.19
N TRP A 712 -6.77 26.48 0.02
CA TRP A 712 -7.53 25.87 -1.11
C TRP A 712 -9.06 25.63 -0.91
N TRP A 713 -9.73 26.24 0.07
CA TRP A 713 -11.07 25.78 0.52
C TRP A 713 -12.30 26.50 -0.01
N SER A 714 -12.28 27.83 -0.19
CA SER A 714 -13.38 28.59 -0.84
C SER A 714 -13.78 28.05 -2.22
N VAL A 715 -12.85 27.34 -2.84
CA VAL A 715 -12.90 26.79 -4.18
C VAL A 715 -13.81 25.56 -4.29
N ASP A 716 -13.92 24.70 -3.26
CA ASP A 716 -14.70 23.45 -3.41
C ASP A 716 -16.22 23.67 -3.46
N ASP A 717 -16.77 24.56 -2.62
CA ASP A 717 -18.20 24.87 -2.65
C ASP A 717 -18.60 25.55 -3.96
N ALA A 718 -17.72 26.42 -4.49
CA ALA A 718 -17.87 27.04 -5.80
C ALA A 718 -17.86 25.98 -6.93
N LEU A 719 -16.92 25.03 -6.88
CA LEU A 719 -16.76 23.96 -7.87
C LEU A 719 -17.91 22.94 -7.88
N TYR A 720 -18.33 22.46 -6.70
CA TYR A 720 -19.15 21.26 -6.55
C TYR A 720 -20.55 21.51 -5.98
N GLY A 721 -20.79 22.64 -5.30
CA GLY A 721 -22.08 22.99 -4.72
C GLY A 721 -23.10 23.53 -5.72
N GLY A 722 -22.72 23.70 -6.99
CA GLY A 722 -23.52 24.42 -7.98
C GLY A 722 -23.43 25.95 -7.87
N GLY A 723 -22.45 26.45 -7.10
CA GLY A 723 -22.18 27.88 -7.00
C GLY A 723 -21.64 28.49 -8.29
N GLU A 724 -21.80 29.80 -8.41
CA GLU A 724 -21.15 30.59 -9.46
C GLU A 724 -19.64 30.64 -9.21
N LEU A 725 -18.83 30.44 -10.26
CA LEU A 725 -17.41 30.76 -10.21
C LEU A 725 -17.26 32.27 -10.28
N THR A 726 -16.87 32.93 -9.17
CA THR A 726 -16.54 34.36 -9.16
C THR A 726 -15.03 34.59 -9.13
N PRO A 727 -14.53 35.76 -9.56
CA PRO A 727 -13.11 36.08 -9.54
C PRO A 727 -12.51 36.01 -8.14
N GLU A 728 -13.27 36.37 -7.11
CA GLU A 728 -12.83 36.45 -5.72
C GLU A 728 -12.61 35.04 -5.12
N LEU A 729 -13.44 34.07 -5.53
CA LEU A 729 -13.32 32.67 -5.11
C LEU A 729 -12.09 31.98 -5.73
N LEU A 730 -11.68 32.42 -6.92
CA LEU A 730 -10.55 31.86 -7.66
C LEU A 730 -9.25 32.68 -7.52
N ALA A 731 -9.31 33.91 -6.99
CA ALA A 731 -8.14 34.77 -6.79
C ALA A 731 -6.98 34.11 -6.01
N PRO A 732 -7.20 33.31 -4.94
CA PRO A 732 -6.10 32.62 -4.23
C PRO A 732 -5.33 31.62 -5.10
N LEU A 733 -5.99 31.03 -6.10
CA LEU A 733 -5.39 30.14 -7.09
C LEU A 733 -4.48 30.95 -8.03
N PHE A 734 -5.04 32.03 -8.57
CA PHE A 734 -4.40 32.86 -9.58
C PHE A 734 -3.25 33.70 -8.99
N SER A 735 -3.20 33.91 -7.67
CA SER A 735 -1.99 34.44 -7.01
C SER A 735 -0.79 33.48 -7.00
N VAL A 736 -0.99 32.17 -7.26
CA VAL A 736 0.12 31.19 -7.33
C VAL A 736 0.67 31.05 -8.75
N VAL A 737 -0.17 31.15 -9.78
CA VAL A 737 0.24 30.93 -11.20
C VAL A 737 0.36 32.22 -12.02
N GLY A 738 -0.35 33.29 -11.64
CA GLY A 738 -0.40 34.56 -12.37
C GLY A 738 -1.82 35.07 -12.61
N ARG A 739 -1.95 36.41 -12.74
CA ARG A 739 -3.23 37.14 -12.77
C ARG A 739 -4.14 36.66 -13.91
N PRO A 740 -5.48 36.61 -13.75
CA PRO A 740 -6.34 36.19 -14.84
C PRO A 740 -6.33 37.17 -16.03
N VAL A 741 -6.13 36.63 -17.24
CA VAL A 741 -6.42 37.30 -18.51
C VAL A 741 -7.93 37.47 -18.63
N ARG A 742 -8.40 38.71 -18.50
CA ARG A 742 -9.79 39.07 -18.86
C ARG A 742 -9.85 39.40 -20.34
N ALA A 743 -10.83 38.84 -21.04
CA ALA A 743 -11.13 39.22 -22.41
C ALA A 743 -11.79 40.61 -22.45
N ASP A 744 -11.45 41.41 -23.46
CA ASP A 744 -12.17 42.64 -23.80
C ASP A 744 -13.60 42.27 -24.28
N PRO A 745 -14.66 42.71 -23.60
CA PRO A 745 -16.04 42.41 -23.97
C PRO A 745 -16.39 42.83 -25.41
N GLU A 746 -15.81 43.94 -25.90
CA GLU A 746 -16.07 44.47 -27.24
C GLU A 746 -15.45 43.59 -28.34
N ARG A 747 -14.50 42.72 -28.00
CA ARG A 747 -13.75 41.87 -28.96
C ARG A 747 -14.25 40.42 -29.01
N LEU A 748 -15.08 39.99 -28.06
CA LEU A 748 -15.62 38.61 -28.00
C LEU A 748 -16.36 38.18 -29.28
N GLY A 749 -16.98 39.12 -30.01
CA GLY A 749 -17.72 38.80 -31.24
C GLY A 749 -18.88 37.82 -30.97
N PRO A 750 -19.02 36.72 -31.74
CA PRO A 750 -20.12 35.76 -31.55
C PRO A 750 -20.22 35.17 -30.14
N LEU A 751 -19.10 35.04 -29.41
CA LEU A 751 -19.08 34.55 -28.03
C LEU A 751 -19.89 35.45 -27.07
N ALA A 752 -20.08 36.73 -27.40
CA ALA A 752 -20.93 37.64 -26.64
C ALA A 752 -22.44 37.26 -26.67
N SER A 753 -22.88 36.43 -27.64
CA SER A 753 -24.25 35.90 -27.67
C SER A 753 -24.47 34.62 -26.86
N LEU A 754 -23.42 34.12 -26.18
CA LEU A 754 -23.48 32.99 -25.26
C LEU A 754 -23.22 33.52 -23.83
N PRO A 755 -24.26 33.92 -23.07
CA PRO A 755 -24.10 34.73 -21.85
C PRO A 755 -23.12 34.14 -20.84
N ASP A 756 -23.24 32.84 -20.56
CA ASP A 756 -22.37 32.15 -19.60
C ASP A 756 -20.91 32.10 -20.06
N THR A 757 -20.68 31.94 -21.37
CA THR A 757 -19.33 31.89 -21.96
C THR A 757 -18.70 33.28 -22.00
N ALA A 758 -19.48 34.31 -22.36
CA ALA A 758 -19.04 35.70 -22.31
C ALA A 758 -18.66 36.10 -20.89
N ARG A 759 -19.55 35.84 -19.92
CA ARG A 759 -19.35 36.14 -18.50
C ARG A 759 -18.07 35.51 -17.94
N LEU A 760 -17.83 34.23 -18.21
CA LEU A 760 -16.61 33.55 -17.78
C LEU A 760 -15.35 34.17 -18.39
N LEU A 761 -15.37 34.59 -19.66
CA LEU A 761 -14.21 35.22 -20.31
C LEU A 761 -13.93 36.66 -19.82
N THR A 762 -14.96 37.42 -19.41
CA THR A 762 -14.82 38.84 -19.02
C THR A 762 -14.69 39.06 -17.52
N GLU A 763 -15.49 38.36 -16.71
CA GLU A 763 -15.50 38.51 -15.25
C GLU A 763 -14.38 37.69 -14.61
N VAL A 764 -14.43 36.36 -14.81
CA VAL A 764 -13.49 35.40 -14.22
C VAL A 764 -12.13 35.45 -14.92
N GLY A 765 -12.15 35.41 -16.26
CA GLY A 765 -10.95 35.32 -17.09
C GLY A 765 -10.33 33.92 -17.10
N LEU A 766 -9.29 33.74 -17.91
CA LEU A 766 -8.42 32.56 -17.87
C LEU A 766 -7.20 32.88 -17.00
N PRO A 767 -6.64 31.96 -16.19
CA PRO A 767 -5.38 32.21 -15.50
C PRO A 767 -4.27 32.55 -16.50
N ALA A 768 -3.57 33.69 -16.33
CA ALA A 768 -2.29 33.90 -17.00
C ALA A 768 -1.21 33.15 -16.22
N ALA A 769 -1.22 31.82 -16.33
CA ALA A 769 -0.01 31.06 -16.06
C ALA A 769 1.05 31.55 -17.07
N GLU A 770 2.28 31.79 -16.61
CA GLU A 770 3.43 31.91 -17.49
C GLU A 770 3.75 30.53 -18.07
N PHE A 771 2.99 30.12 -19.09
CA PHE A 771 3.44 29.13 -20.06
C PHE A 771 4.67 29.72 -20.75
N TRP A 772 5.85 29.31 -20.29
CA TRP A 772 7.14 29.78 -20.80
C TRP A 772 7.42 29.17 -22.19
N PHE A 773 6.84 29.78 -23.23
CA PHE A 773 7.11 29.46 -24.62
C PHE A 773 8.42 30.14 -25.06
N GLU A 774 9.45 29.36 -25.41
CA GLU A 774 10.69 29.90 -25.98
C GLU A 774 10.43 30.52 -27.37
N GLY A 775 10.24 31.85 -27.43
CA GLY A 775 10.36 32.61 -28.68
C GLY A 775 9.32 33.69 -28.99
N LEU A 776 8.36 33.97 -28.10
CA LEU A 776 7.30 34.96 -28.38
C LEU A 776 7.15 36.05 -27.31
N ASP A 777 7.72 37.24 -27.58
CA ASP A 777 7.59 38.49 -26.79
C ASP A 777 6.15 39.10 -26.83
N ARG A 778 5.09 38.27 -26.93
CA ARG A 778 3.71 38.72 -27.12
C ARG A 778 2.71 37.96 -26.27
N PHE A 779 2.49 38.45 -25.06
CA PHE A 779 1.25 38.27 -24.32
C PHE A 779 0.06 38.59 -25.23
N VAL A 780 -0.87 37.64 -25.43
CA VAL A 780 -1.96 37.74 -26.41
C VAL A 780 -3.16 38.47 -25.79
N PRO A 781 -3.43 39.76 -26.09
CA PRO A 781 -4.46 40.55 -25.39
C PRO A 781 -5.85 40.40 -26.04
N THR A 782 -5.96 39.54 -27.04
CA THR A 782 -7.11 39.42 -27.95
C THR A 782 -7.18 38.01 -28.50
N LEU A 783 -8.29 37.30 -28.26
CA LEU A 783 -8.54 35.96 -28.79
C LEU A 783 -8.40 35.93 -30.33
N PRO A 784 -7.37 35.27 -30.91
CA PRO A 784 -7.22 35.15 -32.35
C PRO A 784 -8.32 34.27 -32.94
N ARG A 785 -8.97 34.72 -34.02
CA ARG A 785 -10.05 33.95 -34.67
C ARG A 785 -9.49 32.95 -35.67
N THR A 786 -9.52 31.66 -35.33
CA THR A 786 -9.26 30.59 -36.30
C THR A 786 -10.45 30.48 -37.27
N GLY A 787 -10.17 30.64 -38.57
CA GLY A 787 -11.17 30.65 -39.64
C GLY A 787 -11.66 32.03 -40.09
N GLY A 788 -11.37 33.10 -39.33
CA GLY A 788 -11.64 34.48 -39.75
C GLY A 788 -10.54 35.02 -40.67
N GLY A 789 -10.63 34.75 -41.97
CA GLY A 789 -9.65 35.22 -42.94
C GLY A 789 -9.81 36.70 -43.29
N ASP A 790 -8.93 37.55 -42.75
CA ASP A 790 -8.69 38.90 -43.31
C ASP A 790 -7.96 38.75 -44.66
N GLY A 791 -8.75 38.64 -45.72
CA GLY A 791 -8.42 38.92 -47.11
C GLY A 791 -7.08 38.42 -47.65
N ASP A 792 -7.12 37.29 -48.36
CA ASP A 792 -6.71 37.36 -49.77
C ASP A 792 -7.60 36.46 -50.64
N ALA A 793 -7.73 36.84 -51.92
CA ALA A 793 -8.77 36.28 -52.79
C ALA A 793 -8.22 35.22 -53.76
N ASP A 794 -8.36 33.94 -53.41
CA ASP A 794 -8.37 32.88 -54.42
C ASP A 794 -9.33 31.73 -54.11
N GLY A 795 -9.98 31.23 -55.15
CA GLY A 795 -11.22 30.45 -55.04
C GLY A 795 -11.02 28.96 -54.85
N HIS A 796 -10.73 28.52 -53.61
CA HIS A 796 -10.81 27.10 -53.23
C HIS A 796 -11.88 26.84 -52.16
N ALA A 797 -12.43 25.62 -52.17
CA ALA A 797 -13.71 25.31 -51.54
C ALA A 797 -13.72 25.67 -50.04
N ALA A 798 -14.77 26.38 -49.61
CA ALA A 798 -15.04 26.67 -48.22
C ALA A 798 -15.32 25.37 -47.46
N SER A 799 -14.28 24.81 -46.84
CA SER A 799 -14.41 23.77 -45.83
C SER A 799 -15.25 24.30 -44.68
N ASP A 800 -16.12 23.47 -44.12
CA ASP A 800 -17.08 23.79 -43.05
C ASP A 800 -16.36 23.99 -41.70
N ARG A 801 -15.50 25.00 -41.64
CA ARG A 801 -14.62 25.33 -40.53
C ARG A 801 -15.40 26.05 -39.46
N VAL A 802 -15.73 25.29 -38.42
CA VAL A 802 -16.20 25.79 -37.12
C VAL A 802 -15.40 27.02 -36.71
N ALA A 803 -16.07 28.18 -36.65
CA ALA A 803 -15.45 29.42 -36.21
C ALA A 803 -15.07 29.31 -34.73
N ALA A 804 -13.81 29.60 -34.42
CA ALA A 804 -13.28 29.43 -33.08
C ALA A 804 -12.34 30.58 -32.68
N SER A 805 -12.18 30.75 -31.37
CA SER A 805 -11.25 31.68 -30.73
C SER A 805 -10.13 30.90 -30.06
N VAL A 806 -8.87 31.14 -30.45
CA VAL A 806 -7.71 30.55 -29.77
C VAL A 806 -7.56 31.17 -28.38
N LEU A 807 -7.52 30.33 -27.35
CA LEU A 807 -7.26 30.68 -25.95
C LEU A 807 -5.75 30.71 -25.64
N GLY A 808 -4.98 29.84 -26.29
CA GLY A 808 -3.56 29.62 -26.04
C GLY A 808 -3.02 28.43 -26.83
N TYR A 809 -1.79 28.01 -26.52
CA TYR A 809 -1.10 26.89 -27.16
C TYR A 809 -0.79 25.78 -26.14
N VAL A 810 -0.52 24.56 -26.63
CA VAL A 810 -0.19 23.39 -25.82
C VAL A 810 0.96 22.63 -26.49
N GLY A 811 2.08 22.47 -25.78
CA GLY A 811 3.26 21.78 -26.28
C GLY A 811 4.15 22.66 -27.17
N ASP A 812 4.54 22.14 -28.33
CA ASP A 812 5.53 22.68 -29.27
C ASP A 812 4.95 23.75 -30.24
N ASP A 813 4.08 24.62 -29.74
CA ASP A 813 3.28 25.62 -30.49
C ASP A 813 2.40 25.06 -31.63
N SER A 814 2.49 23.76 -31.96
CA SER A 814 1.74 23.14 -33.05
C SER A 814 0.23 23.00 -32.78
N THR A 815 -0.16 23.01 -31.51
CA THR A 815 -1.51 22.71 -31.04
C THR A 815 -2.12 23.88 -30.27
N GLN A 816 -3.19 24.45 -30.79
CA GLN A 816 -3.96 25.55 -30.21
C GLN A 816 -5.11 25.03 -29.34
N LEU A 817 -5.30 25.59 -28.15
CA LEU A 817 -6.54 25.47 -27.37
C LEU A 817 -7.54 26.52 -27.87
N CYS A 818 -8.78 26.14 -28.14
CA CYS A 818 -9.78 26.96 -28.82
C CYS A 818 -11.17 26.89 -28.16
N VAL A 819 -11.99 27.93 -28.30
CA VAL A 819 -13.44 27.91 -27.99
C VAL A 819 -14.27 28.01 -29.27
N GLU A 820 -15.19 27.07 -29.47
CA GLU A 820 -16.19 27.08 -30.55
C GLU A 820 -17.21 28.22 -30.36
N HIS A 821 -17.33 29.09 -31.37
CA HIS A 821 -18.21 30.28 -31.32
C HIS A 821 -19.71 29.94 -31.23
N GLY A 822 -20.12 28.79 -31.77
CA GLY A 822 -21.53 28.36 -31.79
C GLY A 822 -22.00 27.60 -30.54
N THR A 823 -21.09 27.15 -29.66
CA THR A 823 -21.42 26.24 -28.55
C THR A 823 -20.75 26.56 -27.21
N GLY A 824 -19.71 27.40 -27.20
CA GLY A 824 -18.92 27.69 -25.99
C GLY A 824 -18.06 26.51 -25.52
N ARG A 825 -17.87 25.49 -26.37
CA ARG A 825 -17.04 24.31 -26.06
C ARG A 825 -15.56 24.57 -26.25
N VAL A 826 -14.75 23.97 -25.38
CA VAL A 826 -13.29 23.98 -25.48
C VAL A 826 -12.83 22.81 -26.36
N MET A 827 -11.88 23.07 -27.27
CA MET A 827 -11.34 22.10 -28.23
C MET A 827 -9.82 22.30 -28.40
N LEU A 828 -9.10 21.29 -28.93
CA LEU A 828 -7.75 21.47 -29.46
C LEU A 828 -7.77 21.50 -30.99
N ALA A 829 -6.86 22.28 -31.59
CA ALA A 829 -6.61 22.33 -33.03
C ALA A 829 -5.11 22.22 -33.31
N ASN A 830 -4.67 21.15 -33.99
CA ASN A 830 -3.29 21.00 -34.45
C ASN A 830 -3.23 21.26 -35.96
N GLY A 831 -2.33 22.13 -36.42
CA GLY A 831 -2.19 22.45 -37.85
C GLY A 831 -3.46 22.99 -38.53
N GLY A 832 -4.40 23.57 -37.77
CA GLY A 832 -5.70 24.01 -38.28
C GLY A 832 -6.75 22.90 -38.49
N ALA A 833 -6.51 21.69 -37.97
CA ALA A 833 -7.49 20.61 -37.86
C ALA A 833 -7.83 20.36 -36.38
N PHE A 834 -9.13 20.22 -36.05
CA PHE A 834 -9.58 20.04 -34.66
C PHE A 834 -9.28 18.62 -34.15
N VAL A 835 -8.19 18.45 -33.40
CA VAL A 835 -7.77 17.18 -32.80
C VAL A 835 -8.43 17.03 -31.42
N CYS A 836 -9.70 16.65 -31.46
CA CYS A 836 -10.57 16.24 -30.35
C CYS A 836 -9.97 16.30 -28.93
N LEU A 837 -10.19 17.42 -28.24
CA LEU A 837 -10.35 17.44 -26.78
C LEU A 837 -11.85 17.40 -26.47
N VAL A 838 -12.21 16.93 -25.27
CA VAL A 838 -13.59 16.53 -24.95
C VAL A 838 -14.59 17.67 -24.97
N ASN A 839 -15.84 17.29 -25.24
CA ASN A 839 -17.04 18.06 -25.53
C ASN A 839 -17.57 18.95 -24.37
N SER A 840 -16.69 19.48 -23.51
CA SER A 840 -17.00 20.25 -22.31
C SER A 840 -17.20 21.74 -22.59
N SER A 841 -18.04 22.38 -21.77
CA SER A 841 -18.19 23.84 -21.76
C SER A 841 -16.98 24.53 -21.13
N LEU A 842 -16.82 25.83 -21.39
CA LEU A 842 -15.79 26.66 -20.73
C LEU A 842 -15.89 26.60 -19.18
N ASP A 843 -17.11 26.55 -18.62
CA ASP A 843 -17.33 26.35 -17.18
C ASP A 843 -16.74 25.01 -16.70
N ALA A 844 -17.10 23.89 -17.35
CA ALA A 844 -16.59 22.58 -16.98
C ALA A 844 -15.07 22.47 -17.18
N PHE A 845 -14.50 23.11 -18.21
CA PHE A 845 -13.05 23.22 -18.39
C PHE A 845 -12.39 23.99 -17.23
N LEU A 846 -12.92 25.17 -16.86
CA LEU A 846 -12.40 25.97 -15.74
C LEU A 846 -12.52 25.24 -14.39
N ARG A 847 -13.63 24.52 -14.15
CA ARG A 847 -13.80 23.67 -12.96
C ARG A 847 -12.75 22.55 -12.94
N CYS A 848 -12.59 21.80 -14.04
CA CYS A 848 -11.60 20.74 -14.13
C CYS A 848 -10.15 21.26 -14.01
N TRP A 849 -9.82 22.39 -14.63
CA TRP A 849 -8.50 23.03 -14.54
C TRP A 849 -8.19 23.49 -13.12
N THR A 850 -9.15 24.14 -12.46
CA THR A 850 -9.04 24.56 -11.06
C THR A 850 -8.81 23.37 -10.12
N VAL A 851 -9.51 22.26 -10.36
CA VAL A 851 -9.32 21.00 -9.62
C VAL A 851 -7.95 20.36 -9.91
N ALA A 852 -7.42 20.47 -11.13
CA ALA A 852 -6.08 20.00 -11.48
C ALA A 852 -4.99 20.84 -10.82
N LEU A 853 -5.12 22.17 -10.83
CA LEU A 853 -4.22 23.09 -10.15
C LEU A 853 -4.24 22.84 -8.62
N LYS A 854 -5.43 22.57 -8.06
CA LYS A 854 -5.60 22.14 -6.67
C LYS A 854 -4.97 20.78 -6.38
N ALA A 855 -4.94 19.88 -7.36
CA ALA A 855 -4.18 18.64 -7.25
C ALA A 855 -2.68 18.96 -7.17
N VAL A 856 -2.11 19.69 -8.14
CA VAL A 856 -0.68 20.10 -8.17
C VAL A 856 -0.24 20.71 -6.84
N VAL A 857 -0.84 21.83 -6.45
CA VAL A 857 -0.23 22.66 -5.39
C VAL A 857 -0.51 22.08 -4.00
N ALA A 858 -1.62 21.36 -3.81
CA ALA A 858 -1.83 20.62 -2.56
C ALA A 858 -1.18 19.22 -2.55
N SER A 859 -0.63 18.74 -3.67
CA SER A 859 0.22 17.54 -3.78
C SER A 859 1.65 17.83 -3.33
N ASN A 860 2.17 19.04 -3.59
CA ASN A 860 3.57 19.45 -3.37
C ASN A 860 4.03 19.53 -1.88
N GLY A 861 3.36 18.83 -0.96
CA GLY A 861 3.69 18.87 0.46
C GLY A 861 2.85 17.91 1.34
N ARG A 862 2.71 16.65 0.91
CA ARG A 862 2.01 15.56 1.64
C ARG A 862 2.80 14.26 1.57
N ASP A 863 2.50 13.31 2.46
CA ASP A 863 2.84 11.89 2.30
C ASP A 863 2.33 11.36 0.94
N GLU A 864 3.15 10.62 0.20
CA GLU A 864 2.79 10.01 -1.09
C GLU A 864 1.54 9.11 -1.02
N LYS A 865 1.21 8.52 0.14
CA LYS A 865 -0.06 7.81 0.36
C LYS A 865 -1.23 8.80 0.43
N GLU A 866 -1.09 9.91 1.14
CA GLU A 866 -2.09 10.98 1.16
C GLU A 866 -2.20 11.66 -0.23
N GLU A 867 -1.10 11.76 -0.99
CA GLU A 867 -1.06 12.27 -2.35
C GLU A 867 -1.83 11.37 -3.32
N ARG A 868 -1.58 10.05 -3.30
CA ARG A 868 -2.38 9.07 -4.08
C ARG A 868 -3.85 9.05 -3.68
N GLU A 869 -4.16 9.03 -2.38
CA GLU A 869 -5.55 9.08 -1.90
C GLU A 869 -6.25 10.38 -2.32
N PHE A 870 -5.53 11.51 -2.35
CA PHE A 870 -6.02 12.81 -2.80
C PHE A 870 -6.18 12.88 -4.32
N ARG A 871 -5.24 12.30 -5.08
CA ARG A 871 -5.33 12.11 -6.54
C ARG A 871 -6.56 11.29 -6.91
N ASP A 872 -6.82 10.20 -6.18
CA ASP A 872 -8.04 9.39 -6.32
C ASP A 872 -9.31 10.12 -5.87
N HIS A 873 -9.24 10.96 -4.84
CA HIS A 873 -10.34 11.85 -4.46
C HIS A 873 -10.66 12.84 -5.59
N VAL A 874 -9.64 13.50 -6.13
CA VAL A 874 -9.71 14.42 -7.27
C VAL A 874 -10.29 13.71 -8.51
N LEU A 875 -9.80 12.53 -8.87
CA LEU A 875 -10.32 11.76 -10.02
C LEU A 875 -11.80 11.37 -9.83
N ARG A 876 -12.18 10.92 -8.62
CA ARG A 876 -13.59 10.64 -8.27
C ARG A 876 -14.47 11.88 -8.31
N ARG A 877 -13.92 13.07 -8.00
CA ARG A 877 -14.62 14.37 -8.01
C ARG A 877 -14.74 14.97 -9.41
N LEU A 878 -13.68 14.91 -10.23
CA LEU A 878 -13.70 15.25 -11.67
C LEU A 878 -14.78 14.42 -12.39
N GLY A 879 -14.90 13.13 -12.07
CA GLY A 879 -15.96 12.26 -12.58
C GLY A 879 -17.39 12.61 -12.17
N ARG A 880 -17.59 13.54 -11.22
CA ARG A 880 -18.90 14.15 -10.91
C ARG A 880 -19.16 15.42 -11.72
N ILE A 881 -18.13 16.21 -12.03
CA ILE A 881 -18.23 17.43 -12.85
C ILE A 881 -18.53 17.05 -14.31
N ASP A 882 -17.74 16.14 -14.89
CA ASP A 882 -17.99 15.62 -16.25
C ASP A 882 -18.04 14.08 -16.27
N PRO A 883 -19.26 13.50 -16.30
CA PRO A 883 -19.46 12.07 -16.46
C PRO A 883 -18.91 11.49 -17.78
N ALA A 884 -18.63 12.29 -18.82
CA ALA A 884 -18.02 11.81 -20.06
C ALA A 884 -16.53 11.49 -19.87
N CYS A 885 -15.82 12.26 -19.04
CA CYS A 885 -14.39 12.06 -18.74
C CYS A 885 -14.07 10.71 -18.08
N THR A 886 -15.03 10.09 -17.39
CA THR A 886 -14.88 8.74 -16.80
C THR A 886 -15.42 7.61 -17.68
N ARG A 887 -16.21 7.90 -18.72
CA ARG A 887 -17.01 6.90 -19.47
C ARG A 887 -16.44 6.49 -20.83
N ARG A 888 -15.29 7.02 -21.25
CA ARG A 888 -14.66 6.65 -22.53
C ARG A 888 -13.16 6.38 -22.40
N PRO A 889 -12.66 5.17 -22.71
CA PRO A 889 -11.26 4.98 -23.06
C PRO A 889 -11.01 5.57 -24.45
N VAL A 890 -10.83 6.89 -24.51
CA VAL A 890 -10.49 7.59 -25.75
C VAL A 890 -9.13 7.06 -26.24
N LYS A 891 -9.05 6.64 -27.51
CA LYS A 891 -7.77 6.37 -28.19
C LYS A 891 -7.05 7.70 -28.42
N GLY A 892 -6.43 8.21 -27.37
CA GLY A 892 -5.80 9.52 -27.35
C GLY A 892 -5.94 10.19 -25.99
N SER A 893 -4.78 10.38 -25.36
CA SER A 893 -4.46 11.53 -24.52
C SER A 893 -5.20 11.80 -23.20
N LEU A 894 -6.53 11.80 -23.04
CA LEU A 894 -7.09 12.53 -21.87
C LEU A 894 -6.71 11.97 -20.47
N THR A 895 -6.65 10.65 -20.28
CA THR A 895 -6.15 10.04 -19.03
C THR A 895 -4.62 10.05 -18.88
N THR A 896 -3.89 10.63 -19.84
CA THR A 896 -2.41 10.73 -19.83
C THR A 896 -1.96 12.20 -19.84
N MET A 897 -2.54 13.05 -20.69
CA MET A 897 -2.36 14.50 -20.71
C MET A 897 -2.80 15.19 -19.42
N TRP A 898 -3.78 14.70 -18.65
CA TRP A 898 -4.14 15.38 -17.41
C TRP A 898 -3.09 15.18 -16.30
N PRO A 899 -2.59 13.96 -16.05
CA PRO A 899 -1.35 13.76 -15.29
C PRO A 899 -0.12 14.45 -15.88
N GLN A 900 -0.02 14.55 -17.22
CA GLN A 900 1.07 15.27 -17.90
C GLN A 900 1.00 16.78 -17.60
N LEU A 901 -0.14 17.44 -17.83
CA LEU A 901 -0.36 18.87 -17.54
C LEU A 901 -0.19 19.19 -16.05
N VAL A 902 -0.59 18.28 -15.16
CA VAL A 902 -0.28 18.36 -13.72
C VAL A 902 1.25 18.34 -13.53
N SER A 903 1.97 17.36 -14.08
CA SER A 903 3.43 17.23 -13.98
C SER A 903 4.20 18.40 -14.62
N ASP A 904 3.73 18.92 -15.75
CA ASP A 904 4.33 20.03 -16.49
C ASP A 904 4.04 21.37 -15.77
N SER A 905 2.89 21.48 -15.08
CA SER A 905 2.60 22.61 -14.16
C SER A 905 3.45 22.56 -12.89
N THR A 906 3.77 21.37 -12.37
CA THR A 906 4.74 21.24 -11.26
C THR A 906 6.13 21.74 -11.68
N TYR A 907 6.50 21.55 -12.95
CA TYR A 907 7.77 22.02 -13.52
C TYR A 907 7.89 23.56 -13.63
N LEU A 908 6.80 24.30 -13.43
CA LEU A 908 6.75 25.78 -13.38
C LEU A 908 6.78 26.33 -11.93
N LEU A 909 6.92 25.46 -10.92
CA LEU A 909 6.89 25.83 -9.50
C LEU A 909 8.10 25.27 -8.69
N GLU A 910 9.14 24.77 -9.37
CA GLU A 910 10.45 24.39 -8.79
C GLU A 910 11.55 25.43 -8.99
#